data_AF-A0A6N7SMN9-F1
#
_entry.id   AF-A0A6N7SMN9-F1
#
_cell.length_a   1.000
_cell.length_b   1.000
_cell.length_c   1.000
_cell.angle_alpha   90.00
_cell.angle_beta   90.00
_cell.angle_gamma   90.00
#
_symmetry.space_group_name_H-M   'P 1'
#
loop_
_entity.id
_entity.type
_entity.pdbx_description
1 polymer ?
#
loop_
_entity_poly.entity_id
_entity_poly.type
_entity_poly.pdbx_seq_one_letter_code
_entity_poly.pdbx_strand_id
1 'polypeptide(L)'
;MLNVGMIIGERYEIAGRIGSGGMADVYKAKDHKLNRFVAVKVLKAEFREDMTFIRKFQTEAQAAAGLAHPNIVNVFDVGEDNGVYYIVMELVEGITLKEYISKKGKLSVKEATSIAIQVSMGLEAAHNHNIVHRDVKPQNIIISTDGKVKVTDFGIARAASSNTISSNVMGSVHYSSPEQVRGGYSDSKSDIYSLGVTIYEMVTGKVPFDGDTTVAIAIKHLQEEIVPPSEYNSQLPHSLEQIILKCTQKSVDRRYNSMAEVIADLKHSLIDPDGDFVNLVPLSNHAQTVVISGDELNEIKKNRYGDTQPSYPPQDEEYDEYEEDEDGDDYDDDYDDGRKGGINTRLEKALTIGGLIVGAIIICILIYLIGQAAGIFTFGSKNKENNKPKVEDTSDKNDEDAQVEVPKLVGKTVEEAQKLASDNSLGIKKAGEEASTEYEAGVIIKQEIEAGTKVDKNTMIKYTVSTGSDEIRVADVVGETQTDAEATLQDQGFETKVEKEKSDSVDIGKVISTDPGAGESAKKGDTITVKVSIGKGDKSVKVPNVVGQKEADAKEALNELGLDVVVENGTSSSVDIGDVMKQDISAGRSVEAGTTITITVNTGNSSDNDSDTDKKDDNTSTNTSASGTWKCVGQQIASPPGYKGGEIKMDLAQEVDGEIQAKTILTDEKLKFPYSLKNVEGEPGVTTGTIYVYEKVDGEYTMLGAYKNLKFEQVD
;
A
#
# COMPACT_ATOMS: atom_id res chain seq x y z
N MET A 1 -11.55 35.61 -2.76
CA MET A 1 -10.73 35.95 -1.58
C MET A 1 -11.68 36.28 -0.44
N LEU A 2 -11.35 35.97 0.82
CA LEU A 2 -12.20 36.34 1.96
C LEU A 2 -11.80 37.74 2.48
N ASN A 3 -12.78 38.51 2.93
CA ASN A 3 -12.59 39.86 3.47
C ASN A 3 -12.47 39.83 5.00
N VAL A 4 -11.77 40.82 5.57
CA VAL A 4 -11.71 41.02 7.03
C VAL A 4 -13.11 41.35 7.57
N GLY A 5 -13.49 40.76 8.70
CA GLY A 5 -14.82 40.87 9.30
C GLY A 5 -15.88 39.97 8.66
N MET A 6 -15.54 39.19 7.62
CA MET A 6 -16.41 38.13 7.12
C MET A 6 -16.44 36.97 8.12
N ILE A 7 -17.63 36.47 8.46
CA ILE A 7 -17.80 35.26 9.28
C ILE A 7 -18.05 34.09 8.33
N ILE A 8 -17.40 32.95 8.59
CA ILE A 8 -17.70 31.66 7.95
C ILE A 8 -18.14 30.61 8.99
N GLY A 9 -18.97 29.66 8.56
CA GLY A 9 -19.52 28.59 9.42
C GLY A 9 -20.33 29.11 10.61
N GLU A 10 -20.89 30.32 10.49
CA GLU A 10 -21.52 31.10 11.58
C GLU A 10 -20.64 31.28 12.84
N ARG A 11 -19.32 31.07 12.74
CA ARG A 11 -18.43 30.86 13.89
C ARG A 11 -17.08 31.57 13.79
N TYR A 12 -16.49 31.64 12.60
CA TYR A 12 -15.11 32.04 12.39
C TYR A 12 -15.01 33.38 11.67
N GLU A 13 -14.70 34.45 12.41
CA GLU A 13 -14.53 35.78 11.86
C GLU A 13 -13.11 35.97 11.30
N ILE A 14 -12.98 36.22 10.01
CA ILE A 14 -11.69 36.43 9.33
C ILE A 14 -11.06 37.74 9.80
N ALA A 15 -9.89 37.66 10.45
CA ALA A 15 -9.11 38.81 10.92
C ALA A 15 -8.07 39.28 9.88
N GLY A 16 -7.59 38.39 9.01
CA GLY A 16 -6.67 38.74 7.91
C GLY A 16 -6.01 37.52 7.27
N ARG A 17 -5.51 37.64 6.04
CA ARG A 17 -4.72 36.57 5.38
C ARG A 17 -3.30 36.54 5.95
N ILE A 18 -2.84 35.35 6.35
CA ILE A 18 -1.49 35.10 6.91
C ILE A 18 -0.60 34.24 5.99
N GLY A 19 -1.18 33.53 5.03
CA GLY A 19 -0.42 32.74 4.04
C GLY A 19 -1.19 32.55 2.73
N SER A 20 -0.49 32.14 1.68
CA SER A 20 -1.08 31.74 0.40
C SER A 20 -0.22 30.65 -0.24
N GLY A 21 -0.81 29.46 -0.45
CA GLY A 21 -0.17 28.33 -1.09
C GLY A 21 -0.55 28.20 -2.56
N GLY A 22 -0.32 27.01 -3.14
CA GLY A 22 -0.79 26.70 -4.50
C GLY A 22 -2.32 26.62 -4.57
N MET A 23 -2.89 25.73 -3.76
CA MET A 23 -4.31 25.32 -3.80
C MET A 23 -5.22 26.11 -2.83
N ALA A 24 -4.66 26.64 -1.74
CA ALA A 24 -5.41 27.30 -0.67
C ALA A 24 -4.76 28.62 -0.23
N ASP A 25 -5.56 29.53 0.31
CA ASP A 25 -5.11 30.66 1.15
C ASP A 25 -5.21 30.27 2.64
N VAL A 26 -4.41 30.88 3.52
CA VAL A 26 -4.51 30.70 4.99
C VAL A 26 -4.80 32.05 5.65
N TYR A 27 -5.82 32.09 6.50
CA TYR A 27 -6.28 33.27 7.22
C TYR A 27 -6.18 33.08 8.74
N LYS A 28 -5.84 34.14 9.48
CA LYS A 28 -6.09 34.20 10.94
C LYS A 28 -7.56 34.55 11.12
N ALA A 29 -8.27 33.78 11.93
CA ALA A 29 -9.68 34.01 12.25
C ALA A 29 -9.93 33.91 13.76
N LYS A 30 -11.03 34.50 14.22
CA LYS A 30 -11.50 34.36 15.60
C LYS A 30 -12.66 33.36 15.65
N ASP A 31 -12.48 32.27 16.39
CA ASP A 31 -13.54 31.34 16.79
C ASP A 31 -14.36 32.01 17.91
N HIS A 32 -15.59 32.42 17.62
CA HIS A 32 -16.46 33.06 18.61
C HIS A 32 -17.12 32.08 19.59
N LYS A 33 -17.18 30.77 19.30
CA LYS A 33 -17.72 29.77 20.24
C LYS A 33 -16.72 29.44 21.36
N LEU A 34 -15.43 29.39 21.04
CA LEU A 34 -14.34 29.15 22.01
C LEU A 34 -13.52 30.40 22.38
N ASN A 35 -13.90 31.56 21.85
CA ASN A 35 -13.25 32.87 22.03
C ASN A 35 -11.71 32.84 21.88
N ARG A 36 -11.21 32.13 20.85
CA ARG A 36 -9.78 31.96 20.56
C ARG A 36 -9.45 32.34 19.11
N PHE A 37 -8.19 32.65 18.83
CA PHE A 37 -7.71 32.73 17.44
C PHE A 37 -7.35 31.35 16.90
N VAL A 38 -7.63 31.15 15.61
CA VAL A 38 -7.37 29.92 14.85
C VAL A 38 -6.79 30.29 13.48
N ALA A 39 -6.09 29.36 12.85
CA ALA A 39 -5.77 29.43 11.44
C ALA A 39 -6.90 28.76 10.64
N VAL A 40 -7.25 29.34 9.50
CA VAL A 40 -8.27 28.82 8.59
C VAL A 40 -7.67 28.71 7.20
N LYS A 41 -7.45 27.47 6.75
CA LYS A 41 -7.04 27.14 5.39
C LYS A 41 -8.29 27.11 4.51
N VAL A 42 -8.29 27.78 3.37
CA VAL A 42 -9.47 27.99 2.52
C VAL A 42 -9.14 27.69 1.08
N LEU A 43 -9.91 26.81 0.44
CA LEU A 43 -9.73 26.45 -0.97
C LEU A 43 -9.91 27.68 -1.87
N LYS A 44 -8.94 27.96 -2.76
CA LYS A 44 -9.03 29.09 -3.70
C LYS A 44 -10.18 28.90 -4.67
N ALA A 45 -10.75 30.02 -5.14
CA ALA A 45 -11.95 30.01 -6.01
C ALA A 45 -11.77 29.15 -7.26
N GLU A 46 -10.59 29.22 -7.89
CA GLU A 46 -10.19 28.45 -9.08
C GLU A 46 -10.21 26.91 -8.92
N PHE A 47 -10.33 26.38 -7.69
CA PHE A 47 -10.37 24.94 -7.41
C PHE A 47 -11.69 24.46 -6.77
N ARG A 48 -12.70 25.34 -6.61
CA ARG A 48 -13.97 25.01 -5.91
C ARG A 48 -15.01 24.26 -6.73
N GLU A 49 -14.82 24.19 -8.04
CA GLU A 49 -15.72 23.46 -8.95
C GLU A 49 -15.14 22.09 -9.36
N ASP A 50 -13.85 21.83 -9.06
CA ASP A 50 -13.20 20.55 -9.34
C ASP A 50 -13.24 19.63 -8.12
N MET A 51 -14.12 18.63 -8.19
CA MET A 51 -14.28 17.54 -7.21
C MET A 51 -12.95 16.84 -6.85
N THR A 52 -11.96 16.84 -7.74
CA THR A 52 -10.62 16.28 -7.50
C THR A 52 -9.87 17.08 -6.46
N PHE A 53 -9.92 18.42 -6.52
CA PHE A 53 -9.29 19.29 -5.54
C PHE A 53 -10.08 19.34 -4.24
N ILE A 54 -11.42 19.38 -4.29
CA ILE A 54 -12.27 19.31 -3.09
C ILE A 54 -11.98 18.05 -2.27
N ARG A 55 -11.94 16.87 -2.92
CA ARG A 55 -11.62 15.59 -2.24
C ARG A 55 -10.23 15.60 -1.64
N LYS A 56 -9.20 16.03 -2.38
CA LYS A 56 -7.82 16.15 -1.85
C LYS A 56 -7.78 17.03 -0.59
N PHE A 57 -8.48 18.16 -0.60
CA PHE A 57 -8.57 19.09 0.52
C PHE A 57 -9.23 18.47 1.76
N GLN A 58 -10.34 17.75 1.56
CA GLN A 58 -11.07 17.07 2.64
C GLN A 58 -10.24 15.92 3.24
N THR A 59 -9.59 15.09 2.40
CA THR A 59 -8.80 13.95 2.91
C THR A 59 -7.49 14.41 3.57
N GLU A 60 -6.87 15.52 3.11
CA GLU A 60 -5.75 16.17 3.83
C GLU A 60 -6.17 16.57 5.26
N ALA A 61 -7.33 17.20 5.39
CA ALA A 61 -7.90 17.58 6.68
C ALA A 61 -8.17 16.35 7.57
N GLN A 62 -8.75 15.29 6.98
CA GLN A 62 -9.10 14.05 7.68
C GLN A 62 -7.85 13.31 8.19
N ALA A 63 -6.76 13.29 7.43
CA ALA A 63 -5.49 12.71 7.85
C ALA A 63 -4.91 13.44 9.08
N ALA A 64 -4.96 14.78 9.10
CA ALA A 64 -4.45 15.56 10.23
C ALA A 64 -5.43 15.64 11.43
N ALA A 65 -6.73 15.38 11.24
CA ALA A 65 -7.75 15.49 12.30
C ALA A 65 -7.60 14.46 13.44
N GLY A 66 -6.98 13.31 13.19
CA GLY A 66 -6.67 12.32 14.22
C GLY A 66 -5.39 12.60 15.02
N LEU A 67 -4.55 13.55 14.59
CA LEU A 67 -3.18 13.70 15.08
C LEU A 67 -3.06 14.79 16.15
N ALA A 68 -3.03 14.38 17.42
CA ALA A 68 -2.81 15.24 18.58
C ALA A 68 -1.38 15.13 19.11
N HIS A 69 -0.44 15.95 18.63
CA HIS A 69 0.97 15.89 19.02
C HIS A 69 1.62 17.29 19.16
N PRO A 70 2.53 17.55 20.12
CA PRO A 70 3.16 18.86 20.29
C PRO A 70 3.89 19.39 19.05
N ASN A 71 4.45 18.49 18.22
CA ASN A 71 5.16 18.83 16.98
C ASN A 71 4.30 18.72 15.70
N ILE A 72 2.98 18.64 15.82
CA ILE A 72 2.02 18.69 14.70
C ILE A 72 1.13 19.93 14.88
N VAL A 73 0.67 20.54 13.78
CA VAL A 73 -0.40 21.55 13.78
C VAL A 73 -1.74 20.84 13.91
N ASN A 74 -2.41 20.98 15.06
CA ASN A 74 -3.68 20.31 15.31
C ASN A 74 -4.79 20.85 14.38
N VAL A 75 -5.55 19.97 13.73
CA VAL A 75 -6.82 20.32 13.07
C VAL A 75 -7.95 20.28 14.09
N PHE A 76 -8.89 21.24 14.00
CA PHE A 76 -9.99 21.43 14.96
C PHE A 76 -11.39 21.28 14.35
N ASP A 77 -11.55 21.57 13.07
CA ASP A 77 -12.86 21.62 12.39
C ASP A 77 -12.66 21.56 10.87
N VAL A 78 -13.62 21.04 10.13
CA VAL A 78 -13.61 20.98 8.65
C VAL A 78 -15.01 21.29 8.17
N GLY A 79 -15.15 22.23 7.23
CA GLY A 79 -16.47 22.70 6.84
C GLY A 79 -16.57 23.22 5.41
N GLU A 80 -17.82 23.38 5.00
CA GLU A 80 -18.23 24.10 3.81
C GLU A 80 -19.22 25.19 4.23
N ASP A 81 -19.11 26.38 3.64
CA ASP A 81 -20.06 27.48 3.83
C ASP A 81 -20.24 28.21 2.50
N ASN A 82 -21.44 28.16 1.90
CA ASN A 82 -21.75 28.79 0.60
C ASN A 82 -20.70 28.46 -0.50
N GLY A 83 -20.30 27.18 -0.61
CA GLY A 83 -19.25 26.72 -1.54
C GLY A 83 -17.82 27.11 -1.15
N VAL A 84 -17.61 27.74 0.01
CA VAL A 84 -16.29 27.97 0.60
C VAL A 84 -15.90 26.72 1.41
N TYR A 85 -15.06 25.86 0.85
CA TYR A 85 -14.43 24.77 1.61
C TYR A 85 -13.29 25.32 2.49
N TYR A 86 -13.28 24.96 3.77
CA TYR A 86 -12.27 25.38 4.73
C TYR A 86 -11.89 24.31 5.76
N ILE A 87 -10.68 24.43 6.29
CA ILE A 87 -10.12 23.62 7.38
C ILE A 87 -9.70 24.59 8.48
N VAL A 88 -10.11 24.33 9.72
CA VAL A 88 -9.75 25.12 10.89
C VAL A 88 -8.71 24.38 11.69
N MET A 89 -7.62 25.06 12.02
CA MET A 89 -6.44 24.47 12.64
C MET A 89 -5.78 25.41 13.65
N GLU A 90 -4.82 24.89 14.39
CA GLU A 90 -4.01 25.62 15.37
C GLU A 90 -3.29 26.81 14.72
N LEU A 91 -3.47 28.00 15.31
CA LEU A 91 -2.69 29.17 14.93
C LEU A 91 -1.32 29.13 15.62
N VAL A 92 -0.31 28.67 14.89
CA VAL A 92 1.09 28.74 15.34
C VAL A 92 1.63 30.15 15.05
N GLU A 93 1.91 30.93 16.10
CA GLU A 93 2.56 32.24 15.95
C GLU A 93 4.08 32.04 15.81
N GLY A 94 4.60 32.23 14.59
CA GLY A 94 5.95 31.83 14.19
C GLY A 94 6.28 32.20 12.74
N ILE A 95 7.31 31.56 12.17
CA ILE A 95 7.67 31.64 10.75
C ILE A 95 7.98 30.25 10.18
N THR A 96 7.96 30.10 8.86
CA THR A 96 8.38 28.82 8.23
C THR A 96 9.88 28.56 8.40
N LEU A 97 10.28 27.28 8.41
CA LEU A 97 11.69 26.88 8.39
C LEU A 97 12.38 27.41 7.12
N LYS A 98 11.68 27.48 5.98
CA LYS A 98 12.23 28.08 4.74
C LYS A 98 12.60 29.55 4.94
N GLU A 99 11.75 30.34 5.59
CA GLU A 99 12.08 31.72 5.96
C GLU A 99 13.23 31.80 6.96
N TYR A 100 13.30 30.88 7.92
CA TYR A 100 14.35 30.88 8.94
C TYR A 100 15.73 30.58 8.34
N ILE A 101 15.82 29.59 7.45
CA ILE A 101 17.01 29.33 6.62
C ILE A 101 17.33 30.57 5.78
N SER A 102 16.36 31.10 5.02
CA SER A 102 16.56 32.29 4.16
C SER A 102 17.06 33.54 4.92
N LYS A 103 16.69 33.69 6.20
CA LYS A 103 17.13 34.81 7.07
C LYS A 103 18.53 34.59 7.67
N LYS A 104 19.03 33.35 7.72
CA LYS A 104 20.34 32.97 8.30
C LYS A 104 21.39 32.54 7.26
N GLY A 105 20.99 32.21 6.04
CA GLY A 105 21.83 31.50 5.07
C GLY A 105 21.88 30.00 5.37
N LYS A 106 22.50 29.62 6.49
CA LYS A 106 22.47 28.25 7.05
C LYS A 106 22.33 28.27 8.58
N LEU A 107 21.86 27.18 9.15
CA LEU A 107 21.67 27.02 10.59
C LEU A 107 22.95 26.49 11.26
N SER A 108 23.10 26.72 12.57
CA SER A 108 24.13 26.02 13.33
C SER A 108 23.74 24.55 13.52
N VAL A 109 24.74 23.67 13.65
CA VAL A 109 24.56 22.21 13.84
C VAL A 109 23.52 21.91 14.93
N LYS A 110 23.68 22.51 16.11
CA LYS A 110 22.77 22.30 17.25
C LYS A 110 21.33 22.76 16.97
N GLU A 111 21.14 23.83 16.19
CA GLU A 111 19.81 24.28 15.79
C GLU A 111 19.20 23.33 14.76
N ALA A 112 19.96 22.93 13.73
CA ALA A 112 19.53 21.99 12.70
C ALA A 112 19.11 20.64 13.31
N THR A 113 19.93 20.04 14.18
CA THR A 113 19.60 18.79 14.87
C THR A 113 18.42 18.94 15.83
N SER A 114 18.32 20.05 16.58
CA SER A 114 17.18 20.31 17.49
C SER A 114 15.85 20.54 16.75
N ILE A 115 15.90 21.06 15.53
CA ILE A 115 14.73 21.16 14.62
C ILE A 115 14.43 19.78 14.03
N ALA A 116 15.44 19.06 13.54
CA ALA A 116 15.31 17.73 12.94
C ALA A 116 14.67 16.72 13.90
N ILE A 117 15.09 16.68 15.17
CA ILE A 117 14.50 15.80 16.20
C ILE A 117 13.00 16.11 16.38
N GLN A 118 12.62 17.39 16.49
CA GLN A 118 11.22 17.79 16.66
C GLN A 118 10.35 17.48 15.43
N VAL A 119 10.88 17.69 14.22
CA VAL A 119 10.19 17.28 12.98
C VAL A 119 10.04 15.76 12.92
N SER A 120 11.09 15.01 13.25
CA SER A 120 11.07 13.55 13.27
C SER A 120 10.04 13.02 14.27
N MET A 121 9.94 13.59 15.49
CA MET A 121 8.91 13.23 16.47
C MET A 121 7.49 13.55 15.97
N GLY A 122 7.32 14.62 15.18
CA GLY A 122 6.06 14.92 14.49
C GLY A 122 5.70 13.90 13.41
N LEU A 123 6.68 13.40 12.67
CA LEU A 123 6.47 12.39 11.61
C LEU A 123 6.29 10.99 12.22
N GLU A 124 7.06 10.62 13.23
CA GLU A 124 6.90 9.40 14.04
C GLU A 124 5.47 9.28 14.59
N ALA A 125 4.96 10.35 15.23
CA ALA A 125 3.59 10.38 15.76
C ALA A 125 2.52 10.19 14.68
N ALA A 126 2.78 10.59 13.43
CA ALA A 126 1.87 10.36 12.31
C ALA A 126 2.02 8.94 11.70
N HIS A 127 3.25 8.46 11.55
CA HIS A 127 3.57 7.10 11.07
C HIS A 127 2.96 6.03 11.99
N ASN A 128 2.97 6.25 13.31
CA ASN A 128 2.33 5.38 14.30
C ASN A 128 0.78 5.34 14.19
N HIS A 129 0.17 6.25 13.42
CA HIS A 129 -1.25 6.25 13.06
C HIS A 129 -1.46 5.92 11.56
N ASN A 130 -0.48 5.30 10.91
CA ASN A 130 -0.46 4.96 9.47
C ASN A 130 -0.60 6.16 8.50
N ILE A 131 -0.28 7.39 8.97
CA ILE A 131 -0.38 8.62 8.19
C ILE A 131 1.00 9.08 7.72
N VAL A 132 1.24 8.95 6.42
CA VAL A 132 2.47 9.39 5.74
C VAL A 132 2.30 10.85 5.28
N HIS A 133 3.32 11.69 5.49
CA HIS A 133 3.26 13.13 5.22
C HIS A 133 3.46 13.48 3.74
N ARG A 134 4.33 12.76 3.02
CA ARG A 134 4.60 12.82 1.56
C ARG A 134 5.09 14.14 0.97
N ASP A 135 4.96 15.27 1.65
CA ASP A 135 5.41 16.61 1.21
C ASP A 135 6.26 17.28 2.31
N VAL A 136 7.18 16.53 2.94
CA VAL A 136 8.07 17.04 4.01
C VAL A 136 9.08 18.01 3.42
N LYS A 137 9.00 19.29 3.79
CA LYS A 137 9.87 20.37 3.29
C LYS A 137 9.87 21.59 4.22
N PRO A 138 10.87 22.49 4.14
CA PRO A 138 10.96 23.68 5.01
C PRO A 138 9.78 24.65 4.98
N GLN A 139 8.92 24.62 3.95
CA GLN A 139 7.70 25.43 3.87
C GLN A 139 6.56 24.87 4.74
N ASN A 140 6.54 23.55 4.96
CA ASN A 140 5.51 22.81 5.70
C ASN A 140 5.92 22.59 7.17
N ILE A 141 6.99 23.26 7.61
CA ILE A 141 7.53 23.21 8.98
C ILE A 141 7.53 24.63 9.53
N ILE A 142 6.90 24.85 10.67
CA ILE A 142 6.78 26.16 11.34
C ILE A 142 7.60 26.15 12.62
N ILE A 143 8.43 27.18 12.82
CA ILE A 143 9.12 27.47 14.06
C ILE A 143 8.34 28.58 14.77
N SER A 144 7.77 28.25 15.93
CA SER A 144 7.02 29.18 16.77
C SER A 144 7.92 30.14 17.55
N THR A 145 7.34 31.24 18.05
CA THR A 145 8.07 32.27 18.82
C THR A 145 8.62 31.78 20.17
N ASP A 146 8.12 30.66 20.71
CA ASP A 146 8.66 30.01 21.91
C ASP A 146 9.67 28.89 21.62
N GLY A 147 10.03 28.70 20.34
CA GLY A 147 11.07 27.77 19.90
C GLY A 147 10.60 26.34 19.60
N LYS A 148 9.31 26.02 19.78
CA LYS A 148 8.76 24.73 19.33
C LYS A 148 8.66 24.68 17.80
N VAL A 149 8.91 23.49 17.24
CA VAL A 149 8.73 23.21 15.81
C VAL A 149 7.47 22.38 15.60
N LYS A 150 6.64 22.75 14.61
CA LYS A 150 5.41 22.04 14.22
C LYS A 150 5.37 21.76 12.72
N VAL A 151 4.95 20.54 12.38
CA VAL A 151 4.68 20.08 11.00
C VAL A 151 3.22 20.37 10.64
N THR A 152 2.97 20.86 9.42
CA THR A 152 1.64 21.16 8.85
C THR A 152 1.55 20.59 7.44
N ASP A 153 0.34 20.56 6.85
CA ASP A 153 0.13 20.26 5.43
C ASP A 153 0.53 18.81 5.05
N PHE A 154 -0.03 17.84 5.79
CA PHE A 154 0.08 16.40 5.53
C PHE A 154 -0.45 16.05 4.12
N GLY A 155 0.47 15.89 3.17
CA GLY A 155 0.19 15.92 1.75
C GLY A 155 -0.37 14.63 1.16
N ILE A 156 -1.45 14.76 0.39
CA ILE A 156 -1.99 13.67 -0.46
C ILE A 156 -1.57 13.93 -1.92
N ALA A 157 -0.31 14.31 -2.08
CA ALA A 157 0.20 14.98 -3.27
C ALA A 157 0.88 14.05 -4.29
N ARG A 158 0.12 13.18 -4.96
CA ARG A 158 0.40 12.87 -6.38
C ARG A 158 -0.81 12.42 -7.19
N ALA A 159 -1.49 13.40 -7.76
CA ALA A 159 -2.28 13.28 -8.98
C ALA A 159 -2.43 14.67 -9.61
N ALA A 160 -1.33 15.23 -10.11
CA ALA A 160 -1.39 16.26 -11.14
C ALA A 160 -1.32 15.52 -12.48
N SER A 161 -2.38 15.61 -13.29
CA SER A 161 -2.36 15.08 -14.65
C SER A 161 -1.29 15.82 -15.46
N SER A 162 -0.62 15.10 -16.37
CA SER A 162 0.69 15.46 -16.94
C SER A 162 0.77 16.77 -17.75
N ASN A 163 -0.34 17.50 -17.91
CA ASN A 163 -0.50 18.60 -18.87
C ASN A 163 -0.66 20.00 -18.22
N THR A 164 -0.56 20.15 -16.90
CA THR A 164 -0.64 21.48 -16.25
C THR A 164 0.27 21.60 -15.02
N ILE A 165 1.55 21.89 -15.25
CA ILE A 165 2.51 22.24 -14.20
C ILE A 165 2.25 23.69 -13.76
N SER A 166 1.61 23.90 -12.62
CA SER A 166 1.58 25.23 -11.99
C SER A 166 2.91 25.54 -11.30
N SER A 167 3.27 26.81 -11.20
CA SER A 167 4.55 27.27 -10.65
C SER A 167 4.82 26.79 -9.21
N ASN A 168 3.77 26.51 -8.42
CA ASN A 168 3.92 25.99 -7.06
C ASN A 168 4.34 24.51 -7.00
N VAL A 169 4.22 23.73 -8.09
CA VAL A 169 4.78 22.37 -8.17
C VAL A 169 6.31 22.40 -8.21
N MET A 170 6.88 23.48 -8.75
CA MET A 170 8.33 23.65 -8.93
C MET A 170 9.12 23.67 -7.61
N GLY A 171 8.47 23.92 -6.47
CA GLY A 171 9.10 23.95 -5.15
C GLY A 171 8.97 22.68 -4.30
N SER A 172 8.20 21.66 -4.70
CA SER A 172 8.15 20.37 -3.99
C SER A 172 9.09 19.32 -4.59
N VAL A 173 9.50 19.48 -5.86
CA VAL A 173 10.33 18.48 -6.54
C VAL A 173 11.71 18.32 -5.88
N HIS A 174 12.30 19.41 -5.36
CA HIS A 174 13.60 19.43 -4.66
C HIS A 174 13.67 18.59 -3.37
N TYR A 175 12.54 18.16 -2.83
CA TYR A 175 12.48 17.33 -1.61
C TYR A 175 11.78 15.98 -1.88
N SER A 176 11.41 15.70 -3.13
CA SER A 176 10.68 14.47 -3.50
C SER A 176 11.60 13.24 -3.45
N SER A 177 11.10 12.12 -2.93
CA SER A 177 11.88 10.89 -2.88
C SER A 177 12.00 10.20 -4.26
N PRO A 178 12.99 9.31 -4.48
CA PRO A 178 13.17 8.63 -5.75
C PRO A 178 11.95 7.80 -6.19
N GLU A 179 11.30 7.12 -5.25
CA GLU A 179 10.06 6.37 -5.49
C GLU A 179 8.86 7.29 -5.79
N GLN A 180 8.72 8.43 -5.08
CA GLN A 180 7.73 9.45 -5.41
C GLN A 180 7.91 9.98 -6.83
N VAL A 181 9.15 10.28 -7.23
CA VAL A 181 9.47 10.75 -8.59
C VAL A 181 9.06 9.73 -9.64
N ARG A 182 9.41 8.45 -9.46
CA ARG A 182 9.00 7.33 -10.34
C ARG A 182 7.48 7.10 -10.39
N GLY A 183 6.73 7.59 -9.41
CA GLY A 183 5.31 7.29 -9.25
C GLY A 183 5.04 5.94 -8.57
N GLY A 184 6.02 5.40 -7.85
CA GLY A 184 5.84 4.25 -6.97
C GLY A 184 5.08 4.62 -5.68
N TYR A 185 4.81 3.62 -4.85
CA TYR A 185 4.19 3.84 -3.54
C TYR A 185 5.06 4.76 -2.66
N SER A 186 4.43 5.53 -1.78
CA SER A 186 5.12 6.48 -0.89
C SER A 186 4.72 6.25 0.56
N ASP A 187 5.71 5.86 1.36
CA ASP A 187 5.61 5.32 2.71
C ASP A 187 6.37 6.18 3.74
N SER A 188 6.52 5.70 4.96
CA SER A 188 7.33 6.35 6.00
C SER A 188 8.79 6.57 5.58
N LYS A 189 9.38 5.65 4.80
CA LYS A 189 10.75 5.76 4.28
C LYS A 189 10.88 6.84 3.19
N SER A 190 9.80 7.21 2.49
CA SER A 190 9.76 8.44 1.66
C SER A 190 9.91 9.70 2.50
N ASP A 191 9.20 9.80 3.64
CA ASP A 191 9.32 10.96 4.54
C ASP A 191 10.73 11.07 5.15
N ILE A 192 11.38 9.94 5.46
CA ILE A 192 12.78 9.88 5.93
C ILE A 192 13.73 10.51 4.89
N TYR A 193 13.52 10.23 3.60
CA TYR A 193 14.32 10.83 2.53
C TYR A 193 14.12 12.34 2.44
N SER A 194 12.87 12.80 2.41
CA SER A 194 12.51 14.22 2.33
C SER A 194 12.97 15.02 3.57
N LEU A 195 12.98 14.37 4.74
CA LEU A 195 13.61 14.88 5.96
C LEU A 195 15.14 14.99 5.79
N GLY A 196 15.83 13.98 5.23
CA GLY A 196 17.26 14.04 4.93
C GLY A 196 17.63 15.25 4.05
N VAL A 197 16.87 15.49 2.98
CA VAL A 197 17.01 16.68 2.11
C VAL A 197 16.74 17.98 2.90
N THR A 198 15.74 17.98 3.79
CA THR A 198 15.43 19.13 4.65
C THR A 198 16.58 19.45 5.62
N ILE A 199 17.23 18.43 6.21
CA ILE A 199 18.40 18.60 7.09
C ILE A 199 19.61 19.09 6.27
N TYR A 200 19.81 18.56 5.07
CA TYR A 200 20.84 19.01 4.13
C TYR A 200 20.73 20.53 3.87
N GLU A 201 19.52 21.05 3.58
CA GLU A 201 19.33 22.49 3.41
C GLU A 201 19.58 23.27 4.70
N MET A 202 19.15 22.76 5.86
CA MET A 202 19.42 23.43 7.14
C MET A 202 20.92 23.65 7.41
N VAL A 203 21.79 22.67 7.10
CA VAL A 203 23.23 22.75 7.43
C VAL A 203 24.09 23.36 6.31
N THR A 204 23.65 23.33 5.05
CA THR A 204 24.41 23.88 3.91
C THR A 204 23.89 25.24 3.41
N GLY A 205 22.60 25.54 3.63
CA GLY A 205 21.89 26.67 3.02
C GLY A 205 21.48 26.43 1.56
N LYS A 206 21.56 25.19 1.07
CA LYS A 206 21.25 24.80 -0.32
C LYS A 206 20.52 23.46 -0.36
N VAL A 207 19.70 23.26 -1.38
CA VAL A 207 19.18 21.92 -1.72
C VAL A 207 20.28 21.07 -2.35
N PRO A 208 20.30 19.73 -2.16
CA PRO A 208 21.36 18.87 -2.69
C PRO A 208 21.30 18.70 -4.22
N PHE A 209 20.11 18.85 -4.81
CA PHE A 209 19.91 18.85 -6.26
C PHE A 209 19.13 20.10 -6.67
N ASP A 210 19.54 20.75 -7.74
CA ASP A 210 18.86 21.89 -8.35
C ASP A 210 19.06 21.87 -9.89
N GLY A 211 18.26 22.65 -10.62
CA GLY A 211 18.36 22.76 -12.08
C GLY A 211 17.16 23.47 -12.73
N ASP A 212 17.33 23.84 -14.00
CA ASP A 212 16.41 24.74 -14.72
C ASP A 212 14.98 24.19 -14.94
N THR A 213 14.79 22.88 -14.79
CA THR A 213 13.48 22.24 -14.96
C THR A 213 13.19 21.23 -13.84
N THR A 214 11.90 21.08 -13.51
CA THR A 214 11.43 20.08 -12.55
C THR A 214 11.80 18.65 -12.96
N VAL A 215 11.83 18.37 -14.27
CA VAL A 215 12.24 17.06 -14.81
C VAL A 215 13.74 16.82 -14.59
N ALA A 216 14.60 17.83 -14.77
CA ALA A 216 16.02 17.71 -14.45
C ALA A 216 16.24 17.41 -12.96
N ILE A 217 15.64 18.20 -12.06
CA ILE A 217 15.74 17.99 -10.59
C ILE A 217 15.25 16.58 -10.22
N ALA A 218 14.11 16.15 -10.78
CA ALA A 218 13.57 14.81 -10.58
C ALA A 218 14.56 13.71 -11.02
N ILE A 219 15.20 13.83 -12.18
CA ILE A 219 16.22 12.87 -12.65
C ILE A 219 17.42 12.83 -11.69
N LYS A 220 17.87 13.97 -11.15
CA LYS A 220 18.95 14.02 -10.14
C LYS A 220 18.59 13.22 -8.88
N HIS A 221 17.38 13.36 -8.36
CA HIS A 221 16.89 12.52 -7.25
C HIS A 221 16.95 11.01 -7.59
N LEU A 222 16.71 10.61 -8.84
CA LEU A 222 16.81 9.20 -9.27
C LEU A 222 18.24 8.67 -9.45
N GLN A 223 19.20 9.51 -9.90
CA GLN A 223 20.45 9.03 -10.51
C GLN A 223 21.74 9.67 -9.99
N GLU A 224 21.73 10.94 -9.56
CA GLU A 224 22.94 11.67 -9.13
C GLU A 224 23.14 11.48 -7.63
N GLU A 225 24.32 11.14 -7.13
CA GLU A 225 24.55 11.08 -5.68
C GLU A 225 24.69 12.48 -5.07
N ILE A 226 24.32 12.64 -3.78
CA ILE A 226 24.42 13.96 -3.14
C ILE A 226 25.89 14.31 -2.87
N VAL A 227 26.26 15.57 -3.16
CA VAL A 227 27.56 16.12 -2.72
C VAL A 227 27.58 16.12 -1.18
N PRO A 228 28.59 15.55 -0.51
CA PRO A 228 28.63 15.50 0.96
C PRO A 228 28.45 16.90 1.58
N PRO A 229 27.52 17.10 2.53
CA PRO A 229 27.22 18.42 3.08
C PRO A 229 28.41 19.09 3.80
N SER A 230 29.45 18.34 4.19
CA SER A 230 30.74 18.86 4.69
C SER A 230 31.49 19.73 3.66
N GLU A 231 31.36 19.46 2.35
CA GLU A 231 31.94 20.29 1.27
C GLU A 231 31.40 21.73 1.27
N TYR A 232 30.15 21.92 1.73
CA TYR A 232 29.51 23.24 1.89
C TYR A 232 29.52 23.73 3.35
N ASN A 233 29.91 22.87 4.29
CA ASN A 233 29.98 23.18 5.71
C ASN A 233 31.07 22.36 6.42
N SER A 234 32.34 22.76 6.30
CA SER A 234 33.49 22.10 6.94
C SER A 234 33.53 22.16 8.48
N GLN A 235 32.44 22.60 9.11
CA GLN A 235 32.17 22.52 10.55
C GLN A 235 30.99 21.58 10.87
N LEU A 236 30.56 20.77 9.91
CA LEU A 236 29.56 19.72 10.09
C LEU A 236 30.23 18.50 10.74
N PRO A 237 29.78 18.04 11.92
CA PRO A 237 30.33 16.85 12.55
C PRO A 237 30.01 15.58 11.78
N HIS A 238 30.88 14.58 11.86
CA HIS A 238 30.82 13.39 11.01
C HIS A 238 29.50 12.63 11.14
N SER A 239 29.00 12.43 12.37
CA SER A 239 27.75 11.68 12.61
C SER A 239 26.53 12.31 11.91
N LEU A 240 26.40 13.64 11.94
CA LEU A 240 25.27 14.34 11.31
C LEU A 240 25.35 14.26 9.78
N GLU A 241 26.55 14.24 9.20
CA GLU A 241 26.72 13.95 7.78
C GLU A 241 26.27 12.52 7.44
N GLN A 242 26.69 11.51 8.21
CA GLN A 242 26.26 10.12 7.95
C GLN A 242 24.75 9.94 8.11
N ILE A 243 24.10 10.60 9.07
CA ILE A 243 22.63 10.60 9.22
C ILE A 243 21.96 11.16 7.96
N ILE A 244 22.44 12.30 7.44
CA ILE A 244 21.92 12.90 6.20
C ILE A 244 22.10 11.93 5.03
N LEU A 245 23.32 11.41 4.83
CA LEU A 245 23.65 10.47 3.76
C LEU A 245 22.78 9.20 3.82
N LYS A 246 22.52 8.65 5.01
CA LYS A 246 21.66 7.48 5.23
C LYS A 246 20.19 7.76 4.96
N CYS A 247 19.66 8.91 5.40
CA CYS A 247 18.32 9.34 5.04
C CYS A 247 18.15 9.48 3.51
N THR A 248 19.14 10.04 2.81
CA THR A 248 19.06 10.29 1.36
C THR A 248 19.46 9.12 0.46
N GLN A 249 19.58 7.89 0.97
CA GLN A 249 19.92 6.73 0.13
C GLN A 249 18.88 6.46 -0.96
N LYS A 250 19.34 6.13 -2.17
CA LYS A 250 18.49 5.90 -3.34
C LYS A 250 17.55 4.72 -3.16
N SER A 251 18.08 3.59 -2.69
CA SER A 251 17.27 2.42 -2.31
C SER A 251 16.57 2.67 -0.97
N VAL A 252 15.29 2.32 -0.92
CA VAL A 252 14.41 2.44 0.25
C VAL A 252 14.96 1.64 1.43
N ASP A 253 15.52 0.45 1.18
CA ASP A 253 16.02 -0.46 2.23
C ASP A 253 17.47 -0.20 2.67
N ARG A 254 18.09 0.87 2.16
CA ARG A 254 19.37 1.40 2.67
C ARG A 254 19.17 2.68 3.51
N ARG A 255 17.93 3.12 3.71
CA ARG A 255 17.54 4.18 4.67
C ARG A 255 17.29 3.56 6.05
N TYR A 256 16.96 4.40 7.02
CA TYR A 256 16.37 3.98 8.29
C TYR A 256 14.99 3.31 8.08
N ASN A 257 14.62 2.38 8.96
CA ASN A 257 13.32 1.70 8.90
C ASN A 257 12.17 2.54 9.47
N SER A 258 12.48 3.45 10.40
CA SER A 258 11.49 4.28 11.09
C SER A 258 12.07 5.63 11.51
N MET A 259 11.18 6.59 11.79
CA MET A 259 11.58 7.86 12.40
C MET A 259 12.17 7.68 13.80
N ALA A 260 11.84 6.61 14.53
CA ALA A 260 12.42 6.31 15.85
C ALA A 260 13.95 6.09 15.78
N GLU A 261 14.43 5.38 14.75
CA GLU A 261 15.88 5.21 14.50
C GLU A 261 16.55 6.57 14.17
N VAL A 262 15.91 7.39 13.32
CA VAL A 262 16.39 8.74 12.97
C VAL A 262 16.47 9.62 14.22
N ILE A 263 15.49 9.54 15.12
CA ILE A 263 15.46 10.27 16.39
C ILE A 263 16.58 9.79 17.33
N ALA A 264 16.86 8.49 17.38
CA ALA A 264 17.93 7.93 18.19
C ALA A 264 19.30 8.43 17.72
N ASP A 265 19.62 8.29 16.44
CA ASP A 265 20.90 8.74 15.87
C ASP A 265 21.05 10.27 15.95
N LEU A 266 20.00 11.05 15.68
CA LEU A 266 20.04 12.51 15.85
C LEU A 266 20.29 12.91 17.31
N LYS A 267 19.70 12.21 18.30
CA LYS A 267 20.00 12.44 19.72
C LYS A 267 21.43 12.05 20.06
N HIS A 268 21.94 10.96 19.49
CA HIS A 268 23.32 10.50 19.71
C HIS A 268 24.36 11.48 19.10
N SER A 269 24.07 12.09 17.95
CA SER A 269 24.91 13.14 17.33
C SER A 269 25.08 14.42 18.18
N LEU A 270 24.26 14.61 19.22
CA LEU A 270 24.42 15.70 20.21
C LEU A 270 25.33 15.32 21.38
N ILE A 271 25.67 14.04 21.52
CA ILE A 271 26.51 13.46 22.59
C ILE A 271 27.89 13.13 22.04
N ASP A 272 27.93 12.45 20.89
CA ASP A 272 29.15 12.12 20.13
C ASP A 272 29.05 12.66 18.69
N PRO A 273 29.40 13.94 18.45
CA PRO A 273 29.20 14.56 17.15
C PRO A 273 30.05 13.95 16.03
N ASP A 274 31.24 13.44 16.34
CA ASP A 274 32.19 12.92 15.36
C ASP A 274 32.31 11.39 15.37
N GLY A 275 31.43 10.71 16.12
CA GLY A 275 31.37 9.26 16.20
C GLY A 275 30.83 8.58 14.93
N ASP A 276 31.43 7.45 14.59
CA ASP A 276 30.99 6.55 13.51
C ASP A 276 30.11 5.42 14.09
N PHE A 277 28.84 5.75 14.32
CA PHE A 277 27.82 4.82 14.81
C PHE A 277 26.70 4.55 13.78
N VAL A 278 26.69 5.32 12.68
CA VAL A 278 25.60 5.32 11.69
C VAL A 278 25.85 4.20 10.67
N ASN A 279 25.39 2.98 10.99
CA ASN A 279 25.58 1.83 10.11
C ASN A 279 24.94 2.07 8.72
N LEU A 280 25.81 2.34 7.74
CA LEU A 280 25.54 2.39 6.31
C LEU A 280 26.10 1.10 5.69
N VAL A 281 25.22 0.10 5.49
CA VAL A 281 25.62 -1.17 4.87
C VAL A 281 26.28 -0.89 3.51
N PRO A 282 27.55 -1.29 3.30
CA PRO A 282 28.23 -1.10 2.03
C PRO A 282 27.48 -1.81 0.90
N LEU A 283 27.56 -1.27 -0.33
CA LEU A 283 27.14 -2.04 -1.49
C LEU A 283 28.05 -3.27 -1.59
N SER A 284 27.48 -4.47 -1.53
CA SER A 284 28.20 -5.70 -1.85
C SER A 284 28.75 -5.58 -3.28
N ASN A 285 30.03 -5.92 -3.47
CA ASN A 285 30.86 -5.56 -4.64
C ASN A 285 30.47 -6.24 -5.98
N HIS A 286 29.19 -6.53 -6.22
CA HIS A 286 28.67 -7.17 -7.44
C HIS A 286 27.57 -6.34 -8.14
N ALA A 287 27.40 -5.05 -7.78
CA ALA A 287 26.42 -4.15 -8.39
C ALA A 287 26.99 -2.76 -8.81
N GLN A 288 28.31 -2.63 -8.93
CA GLN A 288 28.94 -1.44 -9.54
C GLN A 288 29.59 -1.80 -10.87
N THR A 289 29.13 -1.14 -11.95
CA THR A 289 29.90 -1.05 -13.20
C THR A 289 31.07 -0.10 -12.98
N VAL A 290 32.21 -0.64 -12.52
CA VAL A 290 33.45 0.13 -12.40
C VAL A 290 33.89 0.54 -13.80
N VAL A 291 33.98 1.86 -14.04
CA VAL A 291 34.61 2.39 -15.25
C VAL A 291 36.12 2.21 -15.10
N ILE A 292 36.63 1.07 -15.60
CA ILE A 292 38.06 0.76 -15.61
C ILE A 292 38.81 1.89 -16.30
N SER A 293 39.79 2.47 -15.61
CA SER A 293 40.63 3.52 -16.19
C SER A 293 41.49 2.98 -17.34
N GLY A 294 41.86 3.86 -18.28
CA GLY A 294 42.72 3.47 -19.40
C GLY A 294 44.07 2.90 -18.97
N ASP A 295 44.53 3.25 -17.76
CA ASP A 295 45.80 2.79 -17.20
C ASP A 295 45.69 1.38 -16.57
N GLU A 296 44.65 1.10 -15.77
CA GLU A 296 44.37 -0.25 -15.24
C GLU A 296 44.22 -1.29 -16.36
N LEU A 297 43.53 -0.92 -17.44
CA LEU A 297 43.32 -1.78 -18.61
C LEU A 297 44.64 -2.12 -19.33
N ASN A 298 45.68 -1.28 -19.17
CA ASN A 298 47.03 -1.53 -19.68
C ASN A 298 47.93 -2.32 -18.71
N GLU A 299 47.67 -2.31 -17.41
CA GLU A 299 48.35 -3.21 -16.46
C GLU A 299 47.84 -4.65 -16.60
N ILE A 300 46.52 -4.85 -16.69
CA ILE A 300 45.91 -6.18 -16.86
C ILE A 300 46.43 -6.89 -18.13
N LYS A 301 46.69 -6.14 -19.21
CA LYS A 301 47.27 -6.66 -20.46
C LYS A 301 48.70 -7.18 -20.32
N LYS A 302 49.48 -6.76 -19.32
CA LYS A 302 50.90 -7.17 -19.15
C LYS A 302 51.09 -8.49 -18.41
N ASN A 303 50.12 -8.92 -17.59
CA ASN A 303 50.26 -10.06 -16.67
C ASN A 303 49.70 -11.41 -17.20
N ARG A 304 49.67 -11.63 -18.53
CA ARG A 304 49.22 -12.91 -19.14
C ARG A 304 50.28 -13.57 -20.02
N TYR A 305 51.36 -14.06 -19.40
CA TYR A 305 52.23 -15.12 -19.96
C TYR A 305 52.61 -16.09 -18.83
N GLY A 306 52.31 -17.38 -18.99
CA GLY A 306 52.40 -18.36 -17.88
C GLY A 306 52.03 -19.82 -18.23
N ASP A 307 52.48 -20.28 -19.40
CA ASP A 307 52.80 -21.68 -19.79
C ASP A 307 52.07 -22.90 -19.16
N THR A 308 51.36 -23.71 -19.98
CA THR A 308 51.64 -25.16 -20.23
C THR A 308 50.61 -25.81 -21.21
N GLN A 309 51.02 -26.80 -22.01
CA GLN A 309 50.20 -27.50 -23.03
C GLN A 309 49.68 -28.89 -22.60
N PRO A 310 48.64 -29.47 -23.27
CA PRO A 310 48.87 -30.40 -24.41
C PRO A 310 47.76 -30.40 -25.52
N SER A 311 47.79 -31.16 -26.63
CA SER A 311 48.85 -31.40 -27.64
C SER A 311 48.34 -32.28 -28.84
N TYR A 312 48.50 -31.82 -30.09
CA TYR A 312 48.36 -32.56 -31.39
C TYR A 312 46.97 -33.13 -31.82
N PRO A 313 46.72 -33.40 -33.13
CA PRO A 313 47.42 -32.99 -34.37
C PRO A 313 46.56 -32.19 -35.41
N PRO A 314 47.14 -31.64 -36.50
CA PRO A 314 46.47 -30.71 -37.42
C PRO A 314 46.30 -31.18 -38.89
N GLN A 315 45.47 -30.45 -39.66
CA GLN A 315 45.44 -30.20 -41.13
C GLN A 315 44.43 -29.03 -41.37
N ASP A 316 44.44 -28.12 -42.37
CA ASP A 316 45.39 -27.49 -43.32
C ASP A 316 44.73 -26.12 -43.71
N GLU A 317 45.38 -24.94 -43.61
CA GLU A 317 45.99 -24.07 -44.67
C GLU A 317 45.06 -23.25 -45.62
N GLU A 318 45.64 -22.22 -46.29
CA GLU A 318 45.08 -21.23 -47.27
C GLU A 318 44.31 -20.01 -46.67
N TYR A 319 44.72 -18.72 -46.72
CA TYR A 319 45.44 -17.80 -47.68
C TYR A 319 44.51 -17.16 -48.76
N ASP A 320 44.46 -15.84 -49.04
CA ASP A 320 45.04 -14.60 -48.44
C ASP A 320 43.90 -13.81 -47.68
N GLU A 321 43.75 -12.48 -47.44
CA GLU A 321 44.25 -11.17 -47.98
C GLU A 321 43.84 -10.86 -49.45
N TYR A 322 43.59 -9.63 -49.94
CA TYR A 322 43.82 -8.22 -49.54
C TYR A 322 42.46 -7.41 -49.69
N GLU A 323 42.23 -6.09 -49.86
CA GLU A 323 42.96 -4.78 -49.96
C GLU A 323 41.93 -3.61 -49.67
N GLU A 324 42.18 -2.32 -49.99
CA GLU A 324 41.25 -1.14 -49.83
C GLU A 324 40.91 -0.42 -51.17
N ASP A 325 40.20 0.73 -51.10
CA ASP A 325 40.04 1.88 -52.05
C ASP A 325 38.56 2.31 -52.21
N GLU A 326 38.13 3.48 -51.71
CA GLU A 326 38.24 4.85 -52.25
C GLU A 326 37.43 5.12 -53.54
N ASP A 327 36.38 5.94 -53.41
CA ASP A 327 36.12 7.15 -54.22
C ASP A 327 34.93 7.93 -53.62
N GLY A 328 34.86 9.24 -53.82
CA GLY A 328 33.78 10.11 -53.32
C GLY A 328 33.23 11.06 -54.38
N ASP A 329 32.23 11.88 -54.01
CA ASP A 329 32.10 13.30 -54.40
C ASP A 329 30.78 13.91 -53.88
N ASP A 330 30.79 15.22 -53.61
CA ASP A 330 29.63 16.04 -53.18
C ASP A 330 28.71 16.47 -54.35
N TYR A 331 27.49 16.95 -54.05
CA TYR A 331 27.04 18.34 -54.35
C TYR A 331 25.52 18.58 -54.10
N ASP A 332 25.15 19.87 -53.99
CA ASP A 332 23.92 20.41 -53.39
C ASP A 332 22.61 20.44 -54.23
N ASP A 333 21.54 20.88 -53.53
CA ASP A 333 20.42 21.77 -53.97
C ASP A 333 19.17 21.27 -54.76
N ASP A 334 18.07 21.13 -53.98
CA ASP A 334 16.85 21.99 -53.99
C ASP A 334 15.65 21.78 -54.99
N TYR A 335 14.45 22.21 -54.53
CA TYR A 335 13.12 22.40 -55.19
C TYR A 335 12.19 21.25 -55.71
N ASP A 336 11.22 20.90 -54.86
CA ASP A 336 9.73 21.05 -55.00
C ASP A 336 8.82 20.27 -56.03
N ASP A 337 7.53 20.15 -55.62
CA ASP A 337 6.26 19.65 -56.22
C ASP A 337 6.15 18.18 -56.70
N GLY A 338 4.97 17.56 -56.49
CA GLY A 338 4.67 16.36 -57.30
C GLY A 338 3.35 15.60 -57.16
N ARG A 339 2.81 15.34 -55.95
CA ARG A 339 1.56 14.52 -55.73
C ARG A 339 1.74 13.02 -56.12
N LYS A 340 0.83 12.05 -55.88
CA LYS A 340 -0.58 12.07 -55.41
C LYS A 340 -1.03 10.68 -54.89
N GLY A 341 -1.89 10.64 -53.85
CA GLY A 341 -2.69 9.45 -53.47
C GLY A 341 -2.76 9.21 -51.96
N GLY A 342 -3.90 8.85 -51.34
CA GLY A 342 -5.23 8.64 -51.92
C GLY A 342 -6.34 8.33 -50.91
N ILE A 343 -6.69 9.31 -50.06
CA ILE A 343 -7.95 9.52 -49.29
C ILE A 343 -8.90 8.32 -49.07
N ASN A 344 -9.33 8.11 -47.81
CA ASN A 344 -10.58 7.41 -47.50
C ASN A 344 -11.47 8.21 -46.52
N THR A 345 -12.22 9.20 -47.03
CA THR A 345 -13.09 10.08 -46.25
C THR A 345 -14.43 9.42 -45.88
N ARG A 346 -14.64 9.09 -44.60
CA ARG A 346 -16.00 8.83 -44.08
C ARG A 346 -16.25 9.13 -42.60
N LEU A 347 -15.21 9.20 -41.74
CA LEU A 347 -15.39 9.26 -40.28
C LEU A 347 -15.78 10.66 -39.74
N GLU A 348 -15.15 11.73 -40.23
CA GLU A 348 -15.33 13.09 -39.66
C GLU A 348 -16.74 13.70 -39.85
N LYS A 349 -17.51 13.19 -40.81
CA LYS A 349 -18.90 13.66 -41.05
C LYS A 349 -19.94 12.99 -40.14
N ALA A 350 -19.56 12.00 -39.33
CA ALA A 350 -20.47 11.39 -38.36
C ALA A 350 -20.57 12.21 -37.06
N LEU A 351 -19.42 12.61 -36.51
CA LEU A 351 -19.32 13.30 -35.21
C LEU A 351 -19.99 14.68 -35.20
N THR A 352 -19.92 15.41 -36.31
CA THR A 352 -20.52 16.75 -36.45
C THR A 352 -22.06 16.71 -36.59
N ILE A 353 -22.63 15.62 -37.10
CA ILE A 353 -24.10 15.46 -37.22
C ILE A 353 -24.71 14.98 -35.90
N GLY A 354 -24.04 14.05 -35.19
CA GLY A 354 -24.50 13.54 -33.90
C GLY A 354 -24.68 14.64 -32.84
N GLY A 355 -23.70 15.55 -32.72
CA GLY A 355 -23.75 16.65 -31.74
C GLY A 355 -24.93 17.60 -31.95
N LEU A 356 -25.30 17.89 -33.21
CA LEU A 356 -26.45 18.75 -33.52
C LEU A 356 -27.79 18.12 -33.14
N ILE A 357 -27.92 16.80 -33.29
CA ILE A 357 -29.15 16.07 -32.91
C ILE A 357 -29.30 16.04 -31.39
N VAL A 358 -28.23 15.76 -30.64
CA VAL A 358 -28.25 15.77 -29.16
C VAL A 358 -28.54 17.18 -28.64
N GLY A 359 -27.90 18.20 -29.20
CA GLY A 359 -28.18 19.61 -28.84
C GLY A 359 -29.63 20.02 -29.09
N ALA A 360 -30.21 19.62 -30.24
CA ALA A 360 -31.62 19.89 -30.54
C ALA A 360 -32.58 19.19 -29.56
N ILE A 361 -32.30 17.95 -29.16
CA ILE A 361 -33.11 17.22 -28.17
C ILE A 361 -33.07 17.92 -26.81
N ILE A 362 -31.89 18.35 -26.34
CA ILE A 362 -31.73 19.08 -25.07
C ILE A 362 -32.49 20.42 -25.10
N ILE A 363 -32.42 21.15 -26.22
CA ILE A 363 -33.17 22.40 -26.42
C ILE A 363 -34.68 22.15 -26.39
N CYS A 364 -35.19 21.10 -27.05
CA CYS A 364 -36.61 20.75 -27.00
C CYS A 364 -37.08 20.39 -25.58
N ILE A 365 -36.27 19.67 -24.80
CA ILE A 365 -36.57 19.32 -23.40
C ILE A 365 -36.61 20.59 -22.53
N LEU A 366 -35.65 21.51 -22.70
CA LEU A 366 -35.64 22.80 -21.99
C LEU A 366 -36.86 23.67 -22.35
N ILE A 367 -37.24 23.74 -23.62
CA ILE A 367 -38.44 24.47 -24.06
C ILE A 367 -39.71 23.84 -23.47
N TYR A 368 -39.79 22.51 -23.38
CA TYR A 368 -40.91 21.81 -22.75
C TYR A 368 -41.02 22.13 -21.24
N LEU A 369 -39.91 22.03 -20.50
CA LEU A 369 -39.86 22.31 -19.07
C LEU A 369 -40.18 23.78 -18.76
N ILE A 370 -39.67 24.72 -19.56
CA ILE A 370 -39.98 26.16 -19.42
C ILE A 370 -41.47 26.41 -19.76
N GLY A 371 -42.02 25.76 -20.79
CA GLY A 371 -43.45 25.85 -21.13
C GLY A 371 -44.38 25.27 -20.07
N GLN A 372 -43.94 24.22 -19.37
CA GLN A 372 -44.64 23.60 -18.23
C GLN A 372 -44.61 24.52 -16.99
N ALA A 373 -43.47 25.13 -16.69
CA ALA A 373 -43.33 26.08 -15.57
C ALA A 373 -44.04 27.42 -15.83
N ALA A 374 -44.16 27.85 -17.08
CA ALA A 374 -44.81 29.11 -17.48
C ALA A 374 -46.34 29.00 -17.68
N GLY A 375 -46.93 27.81 -17.55
CA GLY A 375 -48.39 27.61 -17.59
C GLY A 375 -49.06 27.83 -18.96
N ILE A 376 -48.31 27.72 -20.06
CA ILE A 376 -48.76 28.16 -21.39
C ILE A 376 -49.75 27.16 -22.06
N PHE A 377 -49.79 25.90 -21.62
CA PHE A 377 -50.65 24.85 -22.19
C PHE A 377 -51.96 24.62 -21.39
N THR A 378 -52.89 25.58 -21.44
CA THR A 378 -54.27 25.35 -20.99
C THR A 378 -55.13 24.79 -22.13
N PHE A 379 -55.47 23.49 -22.11
CA PHE A 379 -56.52 22.96 -22.99
C PHE A 379 -57.90 23.29 -22.39
N GLY A 380 -58.77 23.93 -23.18
CA GLY A 380 -59.89 24.71 -22.66
C GLY A 380 -61.17 23.93 -22.33
N SER A 381 -61.97 24.48 -21.40
CA SER A 381 -63.30 23.98 -21.03
C SER A 381 -64.45 24.88 -21.52
N LYS A 382 -65.56 24.28 -21.96
CA LYS A 382 -66.92 24.83 -22.16
C LYS A 382 -67.87 23.62 -22.27
N ASN A 383 -68.90 23.47 -21.41
CA ASN A 383 -70.23 24.09 -21.48
C ASN A 383 -70.99 23.81 -22.80
N LYS A 384 -72.29 23.42 -22.81
CA LYS A 384 -73.34 23.49 -21.75
C LYS A 384 -74.53 22.53 -22.01
N GLU A 385 -75.28 22.22 -20.94
CA GLU A 385 -76.71 21.81 -20.81
C GLU A 385 -77.54 21.43 -22.09
N ASN A 386 -78.29 20.30 -22.14
CA ASN A 386 -79.63 20.18 -21.53
C ASN A 386 -80.36 18.80 -21.75
N ASN A 387 -81.35 18.54 -20.89
CA ASN A 387 -82.55 17.67 -21.00
C ASN A 387 -82.53 16.12 -20.90
N LYS A 388 -83.28 15.67 -19.87
CA LYS A 388 -83.92 14.37 -19.51
C LYS A 388 -84.95 13.86 -20.56
N PRO A 389 -85.67 12.72 -20.35
CA PRO A 389 -85.58 11.61 -19.34
C PRO A 389 -85.39 10.21 -20.01
N LYS A 390 -85.34 9.02 -19.38
CA LYS A 390 -86.22 8.33 -18.38
C LYS A 390 -85.48 7.05 -17.84
N VAL A 391 -85.51 6.75 -16.52
CA VAL A 391 -86.31 5.69 -15.84
C VAL A 391 -85.82 4.24 -16.01
N GLU A 392 -85.39 3.64 -14.87
CA GLU A 392 -85.48 2.23 -14.39
C GLU A 392 -85.23 1.02 -15.32
N ASP A 393 -84.68 -0.12 -14.87
CA ASP A 393 -83.81 -0.49 -13.73
C ASP A 393 -83.35 -1.96 -13.94
N THR A 394 -82.06 -2.29 -13.85
CA THR A 394 -81.54 -3.68 -13.79
C THR A 394 -80.05 -3.76 -13.40
N SER A 395 -79.79 -4.30 -12.21
CA SER A 395 -78.69 -5.20 -11.79
C SER A 395 -77.38 -5.33 -12.61
N ASP A 396 -76.27 -5.22 -11.87
CA ASP A 396 -74.97 -5.92 -12.00
C ASP A 396 -74.06 -5.72 -13.24
N LYS A 397 -72.93 -5.03 -13.03
CA LYS A 397 -71.62 -5.70 -12.83
C LYS A 397 -70.45 -4.76 -12.48
N ASN A 398 -69.59 -5.29 -11.60
CA ASN A 398 -68.16 -5.09 -11.36
C ASN A 398 -67.46 -3.81 -11.87
N ASP A 399 -66.82 -3.08 -10.95
CA ASP A 399 -65.43 -2.64 -11.17
C ASP A 399 -64.53 -3.90 -11.18
N GLU A 400 -63.62 -4.05 -12.14
CA GLU A 400 -62.66 -5.17 -12.20
C GLU A 400 -61.21 -4.69 -12.18
N ASP A 401 -60.35 -5.47 -11.50
CA ASP A 401 -58.96 -5.14 -11.24
C ASP A 401 -58.11 -5.05 -12.51
N ALA A 402 -57.48 -3.90 -12.73
CA ALA A 402 -56.55 -3.67 -13.83
C ALA A 402 -55.17 -4.29 -13.57
N GLN A 403 -55.12 -5.62 -13.47
CA GLN A 403 -53.89 -6.41 -13.28
C GLN A 403 -52.93 -6.26 -14.46
N VAL A 404 -51.64 -6.44 -14.17
CA VAL A 404 -50.51 -6.35 -15.11
C VAL A 404 -49.71 -7.64 -15.12
N GLU A 405 -49.04 -7.94 -16.24
CA GLU A 405 -48.26 -9.17 -16.42
C GLU A 405 -46.80 -8.96 -16.00
N VAL A 406 -46.26 -9.90 -15.20
CA VAL A 406 -44.89 -9.86 -14.69
C VAL A 406 -43.88 -10.08 -15.85
N PRO A 407 -42.92 -9.18 -16.09
CA PRO A 407 -41.92 -9.36 -17.14
C PRO A 407 -40.88 -10.44 -16.77
N LYS A 408 -40.17 -10.95 -17.79
CA LYS A 408 -38.97 -11.79 -17.58
C LYS A 408 -37.79 -10.91 -17.19
N LEU A 409 -37.32 -11.09 -15.96
CA LEU A 409 -36.15 -10.44 -15.38
C LEU A 409 -34.91 -11.36 -15.41
N VAL A 410 -35.08 -12.69 -15.43
CA VAL A 410 -33.95 -13.63 -15.53
C VAL A 410 -33.20 -13.46 -16.86
N GLY A 411 -31.89 -13.32 -16.79
CA GLY A 411 -31.02 -13.00 -17.93
C GLY A 411 -30.96 -11.51 -18.29
N LYS A 412 -31.37 -10.60 -17.38
CA LYS A 412 -31.24 -9.14 -17.51
C LYS A 412 -30.27 -8.59 -16.46
N THR A 413 -29.64 -7.45 -16.74
CA THR A 413 -28.97 -6.67 -15.68
C THR A 413 -30.00 -6.06 -14.74
N VAL A 414 -29.59 -5.67 -13.53
CA VAL A 414 -30.47 -4.99 -12.56
C VAL A 414 -31.06 -3.70 -13.15
N GLU A 415 -30.30 -2.97 -13.98
CA GLU A 415 -30.72 -1.73 -14.63
C GLU A 415 -31.79 -1.95 -15.70
N GLU A 416 -31.59 -2.95 -16.58
CA GLU A 416 -32.59 -3.34 -17.57
C GLU A 416 -33.87 -3.86 -16.91
N ALA A 417 -33.74 -4.65 -15.84
CA ALA A 417 -34.85 -5.17 -15.06
C ALA A 417 -35.64 -4.06 -14.34
N GLN A 418 -34.95 -3.08 -13.74
CA GLN A 418 -35.59 -1.94 -13.07
C GLN A 418 -36.43 -1.12 -14.07
N LYS A 419 -35.90 -0.88 -15.26
CA LYS A 419 -36.63 -0.22 -16.33
C LYS A 419 -37.84 -1.06 -16.78
N LEU A 420 -37.63 -2.33 -17.10
CA LEU A 420 -38.66 -3.21 -17.64
C LEU A 420 -39.83 -3.43 -16.66
N ALA A 421 -39.57 -3.46 -15.35
CA ALA A 421 -40.62 -3.49 -14.34
C ALA A 421 -41.37 -2.15 -14.25
N SER A 422 -40.63 -1.02 -14.25
CA SER A 422 -41.22 0.32 -14.20
C SER A 422 -42.16 0.59 -15.39
N ASP A 423 -41.74 0.20 -16.59
CA ASP A 423 -42.53 0.28 -17.83
C ASP A 423 -43.84 -0.53 -17.76
N ASN A 424 -43.90 -1.56 -16.90
CA ASN A 424 -45.09 -2.39 -16.64
C ASN A 424 -45.87 -1.99 -15.36
N SER A 425 -45.56 -0.84 -14.75
CA SER A 425 -46.14 -0.41 -13.45
C SER A 425 -45.88 -1.38 -12.29
N LEU A 426 -44.69 -1.97 -12.26
CA LEU A 426 -44.23 -2.93 -11.25
C LEU A 426 -42.92 -2.48 -10.61
N GLY A 427 -42.69 -2.90 -9.36
CA GLY A 427 -41.42 -2.66 -8.66
C GLY A 427 -40.59 -3.93 -8.55
N ILE A 428 -39.28 -3.78 -8.30
CA ILE A 428 -38.36 -4.90 -8.07
C ILE A 428 -37.56 -4.69 -6.78
N LYS A 429 -37.17 -5.78 -6.12
CA LYS A 429 -36.31 -5.75 -4.92
C LYS A 429 -35.31 -6.91 -4.90
N LYS A 430 -34.04 -6.64 -4.58
CA LYS A 430 -33.03 -7.68 -4.41
C LYS A 430 -33.42 -8.61 -3.25
N ALA A 431 -33.41 -9.91 -3.50
CA ALA A 431 -33.72 -10.99 -2.55
C ALA A 431 -32.44 -11.54 -1.89
N GLY A 432 -31.37 -11.61 -2.67
CA GLY A 432 -30.08 -12.19 -2.31
C GLY A 432 -29.16 -12.30 -3.52
N GLU A 433 -28.10 -13.09 -3.38
CA GLU A 433 -27.12 -13.42 -4.41
C GLU A 433 -26.81 -14.91 -4.34
N GLU A 434 -26.60 -15.56 -5.48
CA GLU A 434 -26.25 -16.99 -5.59
C GLU A 434 -25.16 -17.12 -6.69
N ALA A 435 -24.20 -18.04 -6.53
CA ALA A 435 -23.16 -18.27 -7.55
C ALA A 435 -23.75 -18.93 -8.82
N SER A 436 -23.16 -18.67 -9.99
CA SER A 436 -23.61 -19.24 -11.26
C SER A 436 -22.48 -19.35 -12.28
N THR A 437 -22.40 -20.53 -12.92
CA THR A 437 -21.56 -20.80 -14.10
C THR A 437 -22.29 -20.52 -15.42
N GLU A 438 -23.58 -20.17 -15.39
CA GLU A 438 -24.41 -19.88 -16.59
C GLU A 438 -24.57 -18.37 -16.84
N TYR A 439 -24.45 -17.54 -15.78
CA TYR A 439 -24.69 -16.10 -15.85
C TYR A 439 -23.58 -15.28 -15.20
N GLU A 440 -23.07 -14.28 -15.93
CA GLU A 440 -22.07 -13.32 -15.46
C GLU A 440 -22.50 -12.57 -14.20
N ALA A 441 -21.52 -12.13 -13.41
CA ALA A 441 -21.77 -11.38 -12.18
C ALA A 441 -22.58 -10.10 -12.44
N GLY A 442 -23.59 -9.83 -11.60
CA GLY A 442 -24.51 -8.70 -11.77
C GLY A 442 -25.75 -8.97 -12.66
N VAL A 443 -25.85 -10.14 -13.30
CA VAL A 443 -27.04 -10.58 -14.04
C VAL A 443 -28.06 -11.24 -13.10
N ILE A 444 -29.35 -10.99 -13.30
CA ILE A 444 -30.43 -11.64 -12.54
C ILE A 444 -30.59 -13.09 -12.99
N ILE A 445 -30.49 -14.02 -12.04
CA ILE A 445 -30.58 -15.47 -12.25
C ILE A 445 -31.90 -16.08 -11.80
N LYS A 446 -32.68 -15.35 -10.99
CA LYS A 446 -33.89 -15.86 -10.33
C LYS A 446 -34.88 -14.72 -10.09
N GLN A 447 -36.16 -14.97 -10.28
CA GLN A 447 -37.24 -14.06 -9.88
C GLN A 447 -38.29 -14.85 -9.08
N GLU A 448 -38.83 -14.24 -8.03
CA GLU A 448 -39.76 -14.90 -7.09
C GLU A 448 -41.16 -15.09 -7.68
N ILE A 449 -41.56 -14.22 -8.62
CA ILE A 449 -42.82 -14.33 -9.34
C ILE A 449 -42.49 -14.62 -10.81
N GLU A 450 -43.04 -15.69 -11.37
CA GLU A 450 -42.74 -16.15 -12.73
C GLU A 450 -43.22 -15.15 -13.80
N ALA A 451 -42.49 -15.09 -14.93
CA ALA A 451 -42.83 -14.23 -16.05
C ALA A 451 -44.18 -14.64 -16.69
N GLY A 452 -45.04 -13.66 -16.98
CA GLY A 452 -46.42 -13.87 -17.45
C GLY A 452 -47.46 -14.03 -16.34
N THR A 453 -47.07 -14.09 -15.07
CA THR A 453 -48.01 -14.07 -13.94
C THR A 453 -48.78 -12.74 -13.91
N LYS A 454 -50.10 -12.77 -13.71
CA LYS A 454 -50.90 -11.56 -13.50
C LYS A 454 -50.90 -11.17 -12.03
N VAL A 455 -50.57 -9.92 -11.77
CA VAL A 455 -50.47 -9.34 -10.42
C VAL A 455 -51.02 -7.91 -10.42
N ASP A 456 -51.29 -7.38 -9.24
CA ASP A 456 -51.82 -6.03 -9.11
C ASP A 456 -50.73 -4.98 -9.34
N LYS A 457 -51.12 -3.77 -9.80
CA LYS A 457 -50.17 -2.69 -10.07
C LYS A 457 -49.40 -2.28 -8.82
N ASN A 458 -48.11 -1.98 -8.99
CA ASN A 458 -47.12 -1.72 -7.94
C ASN A 458 -46.72 -2.96 -7.11
N THR A 459 -47.05 -4.18 -7.56
CA THR A 459 -46.50 -5.41 -6.97
C THR A 459 -44.96 -5.40 -7.03
N MET A 460 -44.32 -5.83 -5.94
CA MET A 460 -42.86 -5.88 -5.79
C MET A 460 -42.32 -7.29 -6.08
N ILE A 461 -41.69 -7.49 -7.23
CA ILE A 461 -41.05 -8.77 -7.61
C ILE A 461 -39.69 -8.85 -6.91
N LYS A 462 -39.43 -9.90 -6.12
CA LYS A 462 -38.08 -10.14 -5.59
C LYS A 462 -37.20 -10.89 -6.61
N TYR A 463 -35.89 -10.62 -6.62
CA TYR A 463 -34.93 -11.25 -7.57
C TYR A 463 -33.57 -11.57 -6.94
N THR A 464 -32.88 -12.59 -7.46
CA THR A 464 -31.51 -12.97 -7.07
C THR A 464 -30.52 -12.67 -8.19
N VAL A 465 -29.31 -12.24 -7.85
CA VAL A 465 -28.25 -11.85 -8.79
C VAL A 465 -27.08 -12.85 -8.75
N SER A 466 -26.42 -13.09 -9.88
CA SER A 466 -25.20 -13.92 -9.97
C SER A 466 -23.99 -13.24 -9.34
N THR A 467 -23.14 -14.03 -8.68
CA THR A 467 -21.77 -13.64 -8.26
C THR A 467 -20.67 -14.16 -9.18
N GLY A 468 -21.00 -14.94 -10.23
CA GLY A 468 -20.03 -15.67 -11.06
C GLY A 468 -19.73 -17.09 -10.56
N SER A 469 -18.63 -17.68 -11.04
CA SER A 469 -18.25 -19.09 -10.83
C SER A 469 -17.08 -19.29 -9.87
N ASP A 470 -17.16 -20.32 -9.01
CA ASP A 470 -16.16 -20.62 -7.96
C ASP A 470 -15.02 -21.56 -8.39
N GLU A 471 -14.91 -21.92 -9.67
CA GLU A 471 -13.83 -22.81 -10.17
C GLU A 471 -12.57 -22.02 -10.55
N ILE A 472 -11.40 -22.55 -10.15
CA ILE A 472 -10.08 -21.95 -10.34
C ILE A 472 -9.26 -22.88 -11.23
N ARG A 473 -8.53 -22.33 -12.22
CA ARG A 473 -7.64 -23.13 -13.07
C ARG A 473 -6.26 -23.26 -12.44
N VAL A 474 -5.78 -24.49 -12.33
CA VAL A 474 -4.42 -24.81 -11.84
C VAL A 474 -3.38 -24.13 -12.75
N ALA A 475 -2.43 -23.40 -12.15
CA ALA A 475 -1.33 -22.77 -12.87
C ALA A 475 -0.38 -23.80 -13.51
N ASP A 476 0.29 -23.42 -14.60
CA ASP A 476 1.38 -24.20 -15.17
C ASP A 476 2.68 -23.88 -14.44
N VAL A 477 2.98 -24.69 -13.43
CA VAL A 477 4.19 -24.60 -12.58
C VAL A 477 5.27 -25.61 -12.99
N VAL A 478 5.16 -26.23 -14.17
CA VAL A 478 6.09 -27.28 -14.61
C VAL A 478 7.47 -26.70 -14.95
N GLY A 479 8.51 -27.21 -14.31
CA GLY A 479 9.88 -26.72 -14.42
C GLY A 479 10.23 -25.55 -13.48
N GLU A 480 9.28 -25.05 -12.68
CA GLU A 480 9.58 -24.17 -11.54
C GLU A 480 10.25 -24.96 -10.39
N THR A 481 10.80 -24.26 -9.38
CA THR A 481 11.26 -24.93 -8.15
C THR A 481 10.07 -25.46 -7.35
N GLN A 482 10.31 -26.39 -6.42
CA GLN A 482 9.27 -26.80 -5.46
C GLN A 482 8.67 -25.58 -4.73
N THR A 483 9.50 -24.67 -4.22
CA THR A 483 9.06 -23.52 -3.42
C THR A 483 8.17 -22.56 -4.22
N ASP A 484 8.59 -22.20 -5.44
CA ASP A 484 7.84 -21.29 -6.32
C ASP A 484 6.49 -21.89 -6.73
N ALA A 485 6.49 -23.19 -7.08
CA ALA A 485 5.30 -23.91 -7.48
C ALA A 485 4.29 -24.06 -6.33
N GLU A 486 4.77 -24.38 -5.12
CA GLU A 486 3.90 -24.48 -3.95
C GLU A 486 3.31 -23.11 -3.58
N ALA A 487 4.10 -22.03 -3.62
CA ALA A 487 3.62 -20.68 -3.39
C ALA A 487 2.55 -20.26 -4.43
N THR A 488 2.82 -20.51 -5.72
CA THR A 488 1.90 -20.17 -6.82
C THR A 488 0.55 -20.87 -6.69
N LEU A 489 0.54 -22.17 -6.36
CA LEU A 489 -0.69 -22.93 -6.16
C LEU A 489 -1.44 -22.53 -4.87
N GLN A 490 -0.71 -22.19 -3.80
CA GLN A 490 -1.32 -21.71 -2.56
C GLN A 490 -1.93 -20.31 -2.68
N ASP A 491 -1.36 -19.41 -3.49
CA ASP A 491 -1.97 -18.09 -3.77
C ASP A 491 -3.16 -18.18 -4.74
N GLN A 492 -3.22 -19.21 -5.60
CA GLN A 492 -4.48 -19.61 -6.26
C GLN A 492 -5.52 -20.16 -5.28
N GLY A 493 -5.11 -20.51 -4.05
CA GLY A 493 -5.99 -20.97 -2.97
C GLY A 493 -6.20 -22.48 -2.93
N PHE A 494 -5.27 -23.25 -3.47
CA PHE A 494 -5.20 -24.71 -3.31
C PHE A 494 -4.37 -25.11 -2.09
N GLU A 495 -4.55 -26.34 -1.61
CA GLU A 495 -3.57 -26.99 -0.74
C GLU A 495 -2.51 -27.70 -1.60
N THR A 496 -1.27 -27.86 -1.10
CA THR A 496 -0.20 -28.55 -1.85
C THR A 496 0.26 -29.81 -1.14
N LYS A 497 0.57 -30.83 -1.92
CA LYS A 497 1.14 -32.10 -1.45
C LYS A 497 2.31 -32.50 -2.34
N VAL A 498 3.53 -32.48 -1.81
CA VAL A 498 4.71 -32.84 -2.59
C VAL A 498 4.93 -34.36 -2.65
N GLU A 499 5.18 -34.88 -3.84
CA GLU A 499 5.67 -36.24 -4.07
C GLU A 499 6.98 -36.19 -4.87
N LYS A 500 8.02 -36.90 -4.43
CA LYS A 500 9.32 -36.92 -5.10
C LYS A 500 9.41 -38.11 -6.06
N GLU A 501 9.64 -37.83 -7.34
CA GLU A 501 9.69 -38.83 -8.42
C GLU A 501 11.02 -38.75 -9.20
N LYS A 502 11.45 -39.88 -9.76
CA LYS A 502 12.68 -39.95 -10.55
C LYS A 502 12.46 -39.45 -11.97
N SER A 503 13.31 -38.55 -12.46
CA SER A 503 13.24 -38.02 -13.82
C SER A 503 14.62 -37.96 -14.49
N ASP A 504 14.66 -38.43 -15.74
CA ASP A 504 15.83 -38.36 -16.60
C ASP A 504 15.96 -37.02 -17.33
N SER A 505 14.90 -36.20 -17.35
CA SER A 505 14.76 -34.99 -18.17
C SER A 505 14.47 -33.70 -17.41
N VAL A 506 14.15 -33.76 -16.11
CA VAL A 506 13.86 -32.59 -15.25
C VAL A 506 14.95 -32.48 -14.19
N ASP A 507 15.54 -31.29 -14.01
CA ASP A 507 16.59 -31.07 -13.00
C ASP A 507 16.10 -31.37 -11.58
N ILE A 508 17.03 -31.70 -10.68
CA ILE A 508 16.73 -31.94 -9.26
C ILE A 508 16.11 -30.66 -8.65
N GLY A 509 15.09 -30.83 -7.80
CA GLY A 509 14.41 -29.75 -7.09
C GLY A 509 13.30 -29.04 -7.89
N LYS A 510 13.12 -29.38 -9.18
CA LYS A 510 12.08 -28.80 -10.06
C LYS A 510 10.84 -29.68 -10.21
N VAL A 511 9.71 -29.06 -10.49
CA VAL A 511 8.43 -29.74 -10.73
C VAL A 511 8.41 -30.46 -12.08
N ILE A 512 7.99 -31.72 -12.06
CA ILE A 512 7.75 -32.60 -13.21
C ILE A 512 6.31 -32.41 -13.74
N SER A 513 5.32 -32.37 -12.83
CA SER A 513 3.90 -32.26 -13.15
C SER A 513 3.07 -31.93 -11.90
N THR A 514 1.81 -31.52 -12.10
CA THR A 514 0.79 -31.45 -11.05
C THR A 514 -0.34 -32.46 -11.31
N ASP A 515 -1.09 -32.82 -10.27
CA ASP A 515 -2.35 -33.56 -10.34
C ASP A 515 -3.38 -32.95 -9.35
N PRO A 516 -4.48 -32.33 -9.79
CA PRO A 516 -4.87 -32.01 -11.17
C PRO A 516 -3.82 -31.23 -12.00
N GLY A 517 -3.90 -31.37 -13.32
CA GLY A 517 -2.92 -30.86 -14.27
C GLY A 517 -3.04 -29.35 -14.58
N ALA A 518 -1.97 -28.78 -15.11
CA ALA A 518 -1.93 -27.39 -15.56
C ALA A 518 -3.09 -27.03 -16.51
N GLY A 519 -3.86 -26.00 -16.15
CA GLY A 519 -5.02 -25.53 -16.89
C GLY A 519 -6.35 -26.26 -16.59
N GLU A 520 -6.35 -27.33 -15.82
CA GLU A 520 -7.57 -28.02 -15.37
C GLU A 520 -8.31 -27.22 -14.28
N SER A 521 -9.64 -27.38 -14.18
CA SER A 521 -10.45 -26.77 -13.11
C SER A 521 -10.31 -27.57 -11.81
N ALA A 522 -9.96 -26.88 -10.73
CA ALA A 522 -10.09 -27.36 -9.36
C ALA A 522 -10.79 -26.28 -8.50
N LYS A 523 -11.22 -26.64 -7.29
CA LYS A 523 -11.90 -25.72 -6.37
C LYS A 523 -10.93 -25.19 -5.33
N LYS A 524 -11.25 -24.00 -4.80
CA LYS A 524 -10.49 -23.42 -3.69
C LYS A 524 -10.52 -24.35 -2.47
N GLY A 525 -9.36 -24.76 -1.99
CA GLY A 525 -9.19 -25.76 -0.93
C GLY A 525 -9.06 -27.21 -1.41
N ASP A 526 -9.14 -27.50 -2.71
CA ASP A 526 -8.72 -28.82 -3.22
C ASP A 526 -7.19 -28.95 -3.12
N THR A 527 -6.68 -30.16 -2.88
CA THR A 527 -5.23 -30.43 -2.79
C THR A 527 -4.65 -30.76 -4.17
N ILE A 528 -3.70 -29.96 -4.64
CA ILE A 528 -2.88 -30.27 -5.83
C ILE A 528 -1.65 -31.08 -5.40
N THR A 529 -1.45 -32.24 -6.02
CA THR A 529 -0.22 -33.04 -5.82
C THR A 529 0.88 -32.51 -6.75
N VAL A 530 1.97 -32.00 -6.17
CA VAL A 530 3.11 -31.42 -6.88
C VAL A 530 4.22 -32.47 -6.97
N LYS A 531 4.53 -32.95 -8.18
CA LYS A 531 5.58 -33.96 -8.38
C LYS A 531 6.93 -33.30 -8.62
N VAL A 532 7.90 -33.53 -7.74
CA VAL A 532 9.23 -32.90 -7.77
C VAL A 532 10.30 -33.91 -8.17
N SER A 533 11.24 -33.49 -9.03
CA SER A 533 12.33 -34.33 -9.51
C SER A 533 13.44 -34.52 -8.47
N ILE A 534 13.79 -35.77 -8.20
CA ILE A 534 15.08 -36.17 -7.58
C ILE A 534 16.10 -36.61 -8.63
N GLY A 535 15.89 -36.23 -9.89
CA GLY A 535 16.67 -36.68 -11.04
C GLY A 535 16.60 -38.21 -11.22
N LYS A 536 17.62 -38.80 -11.84
CA LYS A 536 17.70 -40.27 -12.04
C LYS A 536 17.84 -41.07 -10.74
N GLY A 537 18.16 -40.39 -9.63
CA GLY A 537 18.51 -41.02 -8.35
C GLY A 537 19.76 -41.91 -8.41
N ASP A 538 20.70 -41.61 -9.31
CA ASP A 538 22.10 -42.07 -9.31
C ASP A 538 23.09 -40.90 -9.04
N LYS A 539 22.61 -39.65 -9.15
CA LYS A 539 23.37 -38.43 -8.87
C LYS A 539 23.55 -38.26 -7.36
N SER A 540 24.79 -38.19 -6.90
CA SER A 540 25.11 -37.80 -5.53
C SER A 540 25.18 -36.28 -5.39
N VAL A 541 24.47 -35.73 -4.42
CA VAL A 541 24.48 -34.30 -4.04
C VAL A 541 25.34 -34.10 -2.79
N LYS A 542 25.96 -32.92 -2.63
CA LYS A 542 26.72 -32.56 -1.43
C LYS A 542 25.83 -31.90 -0.40
N VAL A 543 25.84 -32.41 0.82
CA VAL A 543 25.09 -31.84 1.94
C VAL A 543 25.66 -30.47 2.32
N PRO A 544 24.85 -29.39 2.41
CA PRO A 544 25.29 -28.07 2.84
C PRO A 544 25.51 -28.02 4.36
N ASN A 545 26.07 -26.92 4.88
CA ASN A 545 26.05 -26.65 6.31
C ASN A 545 24.82 -25.78 6.63
N VAL A 546 23.87 -26.35 7.35
CA VAL A 546 22.65 -25.66 7.82
C VAL A 546 22.68 -25.35 9.33
N VAL A 547 23.71 -25.81 10.05
CA VAL A 547 23.89 -25.48 11.48
C VAL A 547 24.08 -23.97 11.66
N GLY A 548 23.26 -23.36 12.52
CA GLY A 548 23.19 -21.91 12.74
C GLY A 548 22.26 -21.15 11.79
N GLN A 549 21.45 -21.84 10.97
CA GLN A 549 20.35 -21.25 10.19
C GLN A 549 19.01 -21.45 10.89
N LYS A 550 18.00 -20.65 10.55
CA LYS A 550 16.61 -20.87 11.00
C LYS A 550 16.07 -22.15 10.35
N GLU A 551 15.12 -22.81 11.02
CA GLU A 551 14.50 -24.06 10.54
C GLU A 551 13.92 -23.96 9.11
N ALA A 552 13.42 -22.79 8.70
CA ALA A 552 12.86 -22.57 7.36
C ALA A 552 13.96 -22.60 6.27
N ASP A 553 14.94 -21.70 6.38
CA ASP A 553 16.08 -21.57 5.46
C ASP A 553 16.83 -22.90 5.33
N ALA A 554 16.99 -23.62 6.44
CA ALA A 554 17.61 -24.94 6.49
C ALA A 554 16.83 -26.02 5.72
N LYS A 555 15.49 -25.97 5.71
CA LYS A 555 14.65 -26.87 4.91
C LYS A 555 14.72 -26.53 3.42
N GLU A 556 14.73 -25.25 3.09
CA GLU A 556 14.79 -24.76 1.71
C GLU A 556 16.09 -25.22 1.03
N ALA A 557 17.24 -24.89 1.63
CA ALA A 557 18.57 -25.23 1.12
C ALA A 557 18.86 -26.75 1.03
N LEU A 558 18.05 -27.59 1.69
CA LEU A 558 18.10 -29.04 1.57
C LEU A 558 17.13 -29.58 0.49
N ASN A 559 15.91 -29.06 0.41
CA ASN A 559 14.93 -29.48 -0.60
C ASN A 559 15.34 -29.07 -2.02
N GLU A 560 15.99 -27.91 -2.22
CA GLU A 560 16.58 -27.51 -3.52
C GLU A 560 17.54 -28.58 -4.08
N LEU A 561 18.28 -29.25 -3.19
CA LEU A 561 19.23 -30.32 -3.53
C LEU A 561 18.54 -31.69 -3.68
N GLY A 562 17.21 -31.74 -3.64
CA GLY A 562 16.41 -32.96 -3.74
C GLY A 562 16.58 -33.90 -2.54
N LEU A 563 17.02 -33.39 -1.38
CA LEU A 563 17.12 -34.14 -0.13
C LEU A 563 15.76 -34.13 0.58
N ASP A 564 15.52 -35.11 1.46
CA ASP A 564 14.39 -35.08 2.39
C ASP A 564 14.84 -34.50 3.73
N VAL A 565 13.93 -33.82 4.45
CA VAL A 565 14.26 -33.15 5.71
C VAL A 565 13.31 -33.61 6.82
N VAL A 566 13.89 -34.13 7.90
CA VAL A 566 13.19 -34.41 9.16
C VAL A 566 13.69 -33.45 10.22
N VAL A 567 12.78 -32.92 11.04
CA VAL A 567 13.13 -32.01 12.15
C VAL A 567 12.98 -32.76 13.47
N GLU A 568 14.04 -32.72 14.28
CA GLU A 568 14.03 -33.13 15.68
C GLU A 568 14.16 -31.91 16.59
N ASN A 569 13.56 -31.98 17.79
CA ASN A 569 13.69 -30.93 18.79
C ASN A 569 14.82 -31.27 19.77
N GLY A 570 15.64 -30.28 20.12
CA GLY A 570 16.72 -30.42 21.10
C GLY A 570 16.92 -29.15 21.92
N THR A 571 17.93 -29.16 22.79
CA THR A 571 18.27 -28.04 23.67
C THR A 571 19.73 -27.63 23.55
N SER A 572 19.97 -26.32 23.43
CA SER A 572 21.30 -25.71 23.48
C SER A 572 21.27 -24.42 24.30
N SER A 573 22.36 -24.14 25.01
CA SER A 573 22.61 -22.85 25.68
C SER A 573 23.62 -21.98 24.91
N SER A 574 23.92 -22.32 23.65
CA SER A 574 24.92 -21.63 22.81
C SER A 574 24.53 -21.57 21.33
N VAL A 575 23.25 -21.77 21.03
CA VAL A 575 22.61 -21.64 19.71
C VAL A 575 21.23 -21.06 19.99
N ASP A 576 20.74 -20.11 19.20
CA ASP A 576 19.47 -19.43 19.51
C ASP A 576 18.26 -20.36 19.29
N ILE A 577 17.14 -20.03 19.93
CA ILE A 577 15.91 -20.82 19.81
C ILE A 577 15.31 -20.63 18.40
N GLY A 578 14.92 -21.74 17.78
CA GLY A 578 14.48 -21.81 16.38
C GLY A 578 15.61 -22.01 15.35
N ASP A 579 16.88 -22.08 15.79
CA ASP A 579 18.01 -22.40 14.91
C ASP A 579 18.40 -23.87 14.95
N VAL A 580 18.90 -24.36 13.82
CA VAL A 580 19.46 -25.70 13.68
C VAL A 580 20.76 -25.79 14.51
N MET A 581 20.68 -26.48 15.64
CA MET A 581 21.82 -26.76 16.51
C MET A 581 22.69 -27.93 16.01
N LYS A 582 22.15 -28.79 15.13
CA LYS A 582 22.85 -29.96 14.60
C LYS A 582 22.19 -30.47 13.30
N GLN A 583 23.00 -31.05 12.41
CA GLN A 583 22.55 -31.94 11.34
C GLN A 583 23.20 -33.32 11.52
N ASP A 584 22.49 -34.41 11.18
CA ASP A 584 22.98 -35.78 11.31
C ASP A 584 24.05 -36.15 10.26
N ILE A 585 23.84 -35.75 9.01
CA ILE A 585 24.82 -35.89 7.93
C ILE A 585 25.67 -34.61 7.85
N SER A 586 26.96 -34.76 8.15
CA SER A 586 27.94 -33.67 8.13
C SER A 586 28.05 -32.96 6.77
N ALA A 587 28.10 -31.63 6.79
CA ALA A 587 28.31 -30.79 5.61
C ALA A 587 29.52 -31.22 4.76
N GLY A 588 29.42 -31.01 3.45
CA GLY A 588 30.42 -31.37 2.43
C GLY A 588 30.43 -32.84 2.03
N ARG A 589 29.75 -33.73 2.77
CA ARG A 589 29.58 -35.15 2.41
C ARG A 589 28.66 -35.31 1.21
N SER A 590 29.01 -36.19 0.28
CA SER A 590 28.10 -36.61 -0.79
C SER A 590 27.15 -37.71 -0.33
N VAL A 591 25.88 -37.60 -0.70
CA VAL A 591 24.80 -38.59 -0.49
C VAL A 591 23.93 -38.69 -1.75
N GLU A 592 23.10 -39.72 -1.89
CA GLU A 592 22.20 -39.86 -3.06
C GLU A 592 21.04 -38.86 -2.99
N ALA A 593 20.59 -38.33 -4.13
CA ALA A 593 19.37 -37.52 -4.17
C ALA A 593 18.15 -38.33 -3.67
N GLY A 594 17.31 -37.73 -2.83
CA GLY A 594 16.30 -38.43 -2.02
C GLY A 594 16.81 -39.00 -0.69
N THR A 595 18.06 -38.73 -0.28
CA THR A 595 18.51 -39.06 1.08
C THR A 595 17.84 -38.14 2.11
N THR A 596 17.26 -38.73 3.16
CA THR A 596 16.75 -37.99 4.32
C THR A 596 17.87 -37.48 5.22
N ILE A 597 17.76 -36.23 5.65
CA ILE A 597 18.66 -35.54 6.57
C ILE A 597 17.85 -35.06 7.77
N THR A 598 18.36 -35.36 8.97
CA THR A 598 17.74 -35.01 10.24
C THR A 598 18.42 -33.76 10.79
N ILE A 599 17.67 -32.66 10.88
CA ILE A 599 18.12 -31.42 11.53
C ILE A 599 17.54 -31.34 12.94
N THR A 600 18.39 -31.16 13.94
CA THR A 600 17.97 -30.88 15.32
C THR A 600 17.90 -29.36 15.51
N VAL A 601 16.73 -28.84 15.87
CA VAL A 601 16.48 -27.42 16.14
C VAL A 601 16.47 -27.17 17.66
N ASN A 602 17.04 -26.06 18.12
CA ASN A 602 16.97 -25.69 19.54
C ASN A 602 15.57 -25.18 19.87
N THR A 603 14.87 -25.87 20.77
CA THR A 603 13.54 -25.48 21.26
C THR A 603 13.55 -25.06 22.74
N GLY A 604 14.72 -24.91 23.36
CA GLY A 604 14.92 -24.35 24.70
C GLY A 604 14.41 -25.18 25.90
N ASN A 605 13.61 -26.22 25.66
CA ASN A 605 12.94 -26.97 26.73
C ASN A 605 13.52 -28.38 26.93
N SER A 606 14.20 -28.61 28.06
CA SER A 606 14.73 -29.93 28.43
C SER A 606 13.60 -30.88 28.80
N SER A 607 13.47 -31.98 28.04
CA SER A 607 12.43 -33.00 28.27
C SER A 607 12.81 -33.98 29.39
N ASP A 608 12.85 -33.52 30.64
CA ASP A 608 12.95 -34.41 31.80
C ASP A 608 11.55 -34.81 32.28
N ASN A 609 11.28 -36.11 32.21
CA ASN A 609 10.09 -36.73 32.77
C ASN A 609 10.52 -37.58 33.99
N ASP A 610 10.12 -37.14 35.18
CA ASP A 610 10.04 -37.90 36.43
C ASP A 610 11.36 -38.42 37.09
N SER A 611 11.72 -37.82 38.23
CA SER A 611 11.86 -38.62 39.47
C SER A 611 11.63 -37.78 40.75
N ASP A 612 10.71 -38.25 41.58
CA ASP A 612 10.43 -37.81 42.95
C ASP A 612 11.66 -37.78 43.89
N THR A 613 11.81 -36.70 44.69
CA THR A 613 12.01 -36.83 46.17
C THR A 613 11.91 -35.52 46.95
N ASP A 614 11.37 -35.64 48.18
CA ASP A 614 11.25 -34.60 49.21
C ASP A 614 12.53 -33.77 49.49
N LYS A 615 12.36 -32.44 49.59
CA LYS A 615 12.63 -31.71 50.84
C LYS A 615 12.10 -30.27 50.87
N LYS A 616 11.62 -29.89 52.06
CA LYS A 616 11.53 -28.48 52.48
C LYS A 616 12.93 -27.94 52.78
N ASP A 617 13.12 -26.65 52.53
CA ASP A 617 13.42 -25.73 53.63
C ASP A 617 12.82 -24.35 53.36
N ASP A 618 12.65 -23.56 54.41
CA ASP A 618 11.88 -22.30 54.43
C ASP A 618 12.81 -21.10 54.59
N ASN A 619 12.74 -20.13 53.67
CA ASN A 619 13.23 -18.78 53.96
C ASN A 619 12.55 -17.71 53.10
N THR A 620 12.12 -16.63 53.76
CA THR A 620 11.52 -15.45 53.12
C THR A 620 12.58 -14.42 52.75
N SER A 621 12.47 -13.79 51.57
CA SER A 621 13.05 -12.45 51.32
C SER A 621 12.49 -11.76 50.07
N THR A 622 12.00 -10.53 50.29
CA THR A 622 11.96 -9.37 49.37
C THR A 622 11.38 -9.51 47.96
N ASN A 623 10.26 -8.81 47.73
CA ASN A 623 9.84 -8.34 46.41
C ASN A 623 11.00 -7.68 45.65
N THR A 624 11.16 -8.06 44.39
CA THR A 624 11.88 -7.26 43.38
C THR A 624 10.98 -7.21 42.14
N SER A 625 10.71 -6.03 41.60
CA SER A 625 9.75 -5.86 40.50
C SER A 625 10.23 -6.55 39.22
N ALA A 626 9.40 -7.41 38.64
CA ALA A 626 9.72 -8.10 37.38
C ALA A 626 9.59 -7.14 36.18
N SER A 627 10.64 -6.38 35.90
CA SER A 627 10.76 -5.56 34.68
C SER A 627 11.28 -6.39 33.51
N GLY A 628 10.40 -7.23 32.95
CA GLY A 628 10.62 -7.95 31.69
C GLY A 628 9.36 -7.84 30.81
N THR A 629 9.51 -7.96 29.50
CA THR A 629 8.37 -7.78 28.57
C THR A 629 7.64 -9.10 28.39
N TRP A 630 6.36 -9.16 28.71
CA TRP A 630 5.60 -10.40 28.57
C TRP A 630 4.98 -10.47 27.17
N LYS A 631 5.19 -11.57 26.43
CA LYS A 631 4.67 -11.73 25.06
C LYS A 631 4.02 -13.10 24.85
N CYS A 632 2.94 -13.10 24.06
CA CYS A 632 2.40 -14.31 23.46
C CYS A 632 3.19 -14.55 22.17
N VAL A 633 4.06 -15.56 22.19
CA VAL A 633 4.91 -15.95 21.05
C VAL A 633 4.36 -17.25 20.42
N GLY A 634 4.52 -17.39 19.10
CA GLY A 634 4.34 -18.64 18.35
C GLY A 634 2.91 -19.18 18.19
N GLN A 635 1.97 -18.78 19.05
CA GLN A 635 0.60 -19.31 19.05
C GLN A 635 -0.20 -18.84 17.83
N GLN A 636 -0.93 -19.77 17.20
CA GLN A 636 -1.87 -19.48 16.12
C GLN A 636 -3.30 -19.55 16.62
N ILE A 637 -4.13 -18.64 16.12
CA ILE A 637 -5.59 -18.68 16.27
C ILE A 637 -6.24 -19.01 14.93
N ALA A 638 -7.13 -20.00 14.92
CA ALA A 638 -7.89 -20.40 13.73
C ALA A 638 -8.89 -19.32 13.29
N SER A 639 -9.48 -19.42 12.09
CA SER A 639 -10.49 -18.45 11.63
C SER A 639 -11.72 -18.44 12.54
N PRO A 640 -12.20 -17.27 13.03
CA PRO A 640 -13.37 -17.22 13.90
C PRO A 640 -14.65 -17.54 13.11
N PRO A 641 -15.59 -18.34 13.67
CA PRO A 641 -16.81 -18.72 12.98
C PRO A 641 -17.63 -17.50 12.53
N GLY A 642 -17.92 -17.42 11.23
CA GLY A 642 -18.71 -16.34 10.64
C GLY A 642 -17.93 -15.15 10.08
N TYR A 643 -16.59 -15.16 10.15
CA TYR A 643 -15.73 -14.17 9.48
C TYR A 643 -15.95 -14.17 7.95
N LYS A 644 -16.08 -12.97 7.36
CA LYS A 644 -16.41 -12.76 5.94
C LYS A 644 -15.26 -12.13 5.13
N GLY A 645 -14.08 -11.97 5.72
CA GLY A 645 -12.95 -11.27 5.07
C GLY A 645 -13.08 -9.75 5.09
N GLY A 646 -13.88 -9.20 6.01
CA GLY A 646 -13.88 -7.80 6.41
C GLY A 646 -12.62 -7.42 7.19
N GLU A 647 -12.60 -6.21 7.71
CA GLU A 647 -11.50 -5.70 8.54
C GLU A 647 -11.66 -6.20 9.98
N ILE A 648 -10.60 -6.79 10.55
CA ILE A 648 -10.61 -7.34 11.91
C ILE A 648 -10.11 -6.33 12.93
N LYS A 649 -10.71 -6.37 14.12
CA LYS A 649 -10.15 -5.81 15.37
C LYS A 649 -9.97 -6.94 16.38
N MET A 650 -8.87 -6.87 17.15
CA MET A 650 -8.58 -7.79 18.25
C MET A 650 -8.31 -7.02 19.54
N ASP A 651 -8.98 -7.43 20.61
CA ASP A 651 -8.78 -6.92 21.96
C ASP A 651 -8.24 -8.04 22.87
N LEU A 652 -7.05 -7.86 23.43
CA LEU A 652 -6.51 -8.72 24.47
C LEU A 652 -7.08 -8.30 25.83
N ALA A 653 -7.63 -9.26 26.57
CA ALA A 653 -8.03 -9.11 27.96
C ALA A 653 -7.21 -10.03 28.87
N GLN A 654 -6.74 -9.50 29.99
CA GLN A 654 -5.97 -10.21 31.01
C GLN A 654 -6.42 -9.78 32.43
N GLU A 655 -6.36 -10.70 33.38
CA GLU A 655 -6.72 -10.45 34.78
C GLU A 655 -5.47 -10.07 35.58
N VAL A 656 -5.45 -8.86 36.14
CA VAL A 656 -4.37 -8.31 36.97
C VAL A 656 -4.96 -7.99 38.34
N ASP A 657 -4.44 -8.59 39.41
CA ASP A 657 -4.90 -8.42 40.80
C ASP A 657 -6.43 -8.59 41.04
N GLY A 658 -7.12 -9.30 40.14
CA GLY A 658 -8.57 -9.54 40.18
C GLY A 658 -9.43 -8.56 39.36
N GLU A 659 -8.82 -7.61 38.66
CA GLU A 659 -9.50 -6.74 37.68
C GLU A 659 -9.09 -7.10 36.25
N ILE A 660 -10.02 -7.00 35.29
CA ILE A 660 -9.76 -7.31 33.88
C ILE A 660 -9.26 -6.05 33.18
N GLN A 661 -7.97 -6.04 32.82
CA GLN A 661 -7.39 -5.06 31.90
C GLN A 661 -7.64 -5.51 30.45
N ALA A 662 -7.98 -4.57 29.56
CA ALA A 662 -8.25 -4.85 28.16
C ALA A 662 -7.63 -3.79 27.23
N LYS A 663 -6.96 -4.23 26.17
CA LYS A 663 -6.28 -3.37 25.19
C LYS A 663 -6.43 -3.88 23.77
N THR A 664 -6.64 -2.97 22.82
CA THR A 664 -6.64 -3.30 21.39
C THR A 664 -5.22 -3.59 20.93
N ILE A 665 -5.01 -4.77 20.35
CA ILE A 665 -3.71 -5.26 19.88
C ILE A 665 -3.59 -5.24 18.36
N LEU A 666 -4.72 -5.12 17.65
CA LEU A 666 -4.81 -5.03 16.19
C LEU A 666 -6.17 -4.40 15.82
N THR A 667 -6.23 -3.55 14.81
CA THR A 667 -7.47 -2.93 14.34
C THR A 667 -7.39 -2.58 12.86
N ASP A 668 -8.51 -2.71 12.15
CA ASP A 668 -8.66 -2.46 10.71
C ASP A 668 -7.79 -3.31 9.77
N GLU A 669 -7.24 -4.44 10.24
CA GLU A 669 -6.44 -5.34 9.41
C GLU A 669 -7.27 -6.49 8.82
N LYS A 670 -7.10 -6.77 7.53
CA LYS A 670 -7.69 -7.96 6.88
C LYS A 670 -6.79 -9.18 7.06
N LEU A 671 -7.04 -9.95 8.11
CA LEU A 671 -6.23 -11.11 8.46
C LEU A 671 -6.52 -12.33 7.58
N LYS A 672 -5.47 -12.96 7.03
CA LYS A 672 -5.47 -14.37 6.63
C LYS A 672 -5.37 -15.21 7.93
N PHE A 673 -6.28 -16.17 8.11
CA PHE A 673 -6.26 -17.15 9.22
C PHE A 673 -5.83 -18.53 8.69
N PRO A 674 -5.19 -19.41 9.50
CA PRO A 674 -4.86 -19.26 10.92
C PRO A 674 -3.81 -18.15 11.15
N TYR A 675 -4.15 -17.20 12.02
CA TYR A 675 -3.34 -16.02 12.27
C TYR A 675 -2.36 -16.31 13.40
N SER A 676 -1.06 -16.11 13.14
CA SER A 676 -0.02 -16.22 14.16
C SER A 676 0.02 -14.94 14.98
N LEU A 677 -0.21 -15.08 16.29
CA LEU A 677 -0.06 -14.01 17.28
C LEU A 677 1.43 -13.71 17.44
N LYS A 678 1.94 -12.81 16.60
CA LYS A 678 3.33 -12.36 16.65
C LYS A 678 3.42 -11.10 17.50
N ASN A 679 4.35 -11.10 18.47
CA ASN A 679 4.69 -9.94 19.31
C ASN A 679 3.52 -9.33 20.10
N VAL A 680 2.44 -10.08 20.38
CA VAL A 680 1.34 -9.59 21.21
C VAL A 680 1.82 -9.44 22.65
N GLU A 681 1.99 -8.21 23.11
CA GLU A 681 2.51 -7.90 24.45
C GLU A 681 1.40 -8.01 25.51
N GLY A 682 1.66 -8.79 26.56
CA GLY A 682 0.78 -8.97 27.71
C GLY A 682 1.15 -8.08 28.90
N GLU A 683 0.35 -8.15 29.96
CA GLU A 683 0.61 -7.44 31.21
C GLU A 683 1.73 -8.13 32.03
N PRO A 684 2.66 -7.37 32.66
CA PRO A 684 3.80 -7.95 33.37
C PRO A 684 3.40 -8.96 34.45
N GLY A 685 3.96 -10.16 34.36
CA GLY A 685 3.70 -11.26 35.30
C GLY A 685 2.44 -12.08 35.02
N VAL A 686 1.61 -11.72 34.04
CA VAL A 686 0.37 -12.45 33.73
C VAL A 686 0.60 -13.47 32.61
N THR A 687 0.71 -14.74 33.00
CA THR A 687 1.05 -15.88 32.12
C THR A 687 -0.05 -16.31 31.13
N THR A 688 -1.26 -15.73 31.21
CA THR A 688 -2.40 -16.11 30.37
C THR A 688 -3.27 -14.94 29.96
N GLY A 689 -3.96 -15.07 28.82
CA GLY A 689 -4.92 -14.07 28.35
C GLY A 689 -6.03 -14.64 27.46
N THR A 690 -6.98 -13.76 27.12
CA THR A 690 -8.06 -14.03 26.16
C THR A 690 -8.07 -12.94 25.09
N ILE A 691 -8.00 -13.32 23.81
CA ILE A 691 -8.19 -12.38 22.70
C ILE A 691 -9.62 -12.48 22.19
N TYR A 692 -10.33 -11.36 22.20
CA TYR A 692 -11.63 -11.17 21.56
C TYR A 692 -11.43 -10.66 20.14
N VAL A 693 -12.17 -11.22 19.18
CA VAL A 693 -12.02 -10.92 17.75
C VAL A 693 -13.35 -10.38 17.20
N TYR A 694 -13.26 -9.28 16.47
CA TYR A 694 -14.38 -8.53 15.91
C TYR A 694 -14.15 -8.32 14.41
N GLU A 695 -15.22 -8.32 13.62
CA GLU A 695 -15.19 -7.96 12.19
C GLU A 695 -16.02 -6.69 11.96
N LYS A 696 -15.46 -5.77 11.17
CA LYS A 696 -16.09 -4.53 10.75
C LYS A 696 -17.05 -4.81 9.59
N VAL A 697 -18.34 -4.59 9.82
CA VAL A 697 -19.41 -4.79 8.85
C VAL A 697 -20.17 -3.46 8.72
N ASP A 698 -20.32 -2.96 7.50
CA ASP A 698 -20.97 -1.69 7.16
C ASP A 698 -20.48 -0.45 7.95
N GLY A 699 -19.29 -0.54 8.56
CA GLY A 699 -18.62 0.51 9.34
C GLY A 699 -18.56 0.27 10.85
N GLU A 700 -19.30 -0.70 11.40
CA GLU A 700 -19.31 -1.01 12.84
C GLU A 700 -18.67 -2.37 13.14
N TYR A 701 -17.96 -2.50 14.27
CA TYR A 701 -17.33 -3.76 14.68
C TYR A 701 -18.33 -4.70 15.38
N THR A 702 -18.57 -5.87 14.79
CA THR A 702 -19.37 -6.96 15.37
C THR A 702 -18.44 -8.04 15.93
N MET A 703 -18.66 -8.48 17.18
CA MET A 703 -17.84 -9.53 17.81
C MET A 703 -18.11 -10.91 17.18
N LEU A 704 -17.05 -11.59 16.72
CA LEU A 704 -17.14 -12.93 16.13
C LEU A 704 -16.84 -14.05 17.13
N GLY A 705 -15.89 -13.85 18.05
CA GLY A 705 -15.47 -14.92 18.98
C GLY A 705 -14.36 -14.51 19.94
N ALA A 706 -13.88 -15.48 20.73
CA ALA A 706 -12.79 -15.27 21.67
C ALA A 706 -11.91 -16.52 21.86
N TYR A 707 -10.60 -16.31 21.89
CA TYR A 707 -9.57 -17.34 22.04
C TYR A 707 -9.00 -17.24 23.45
N LYS A 708 -9.28 -18.25 24.28
CA LYS A 708 -8.98 -18.26 25.73
C LYS A 708 -7.73 -19.07 26.03
N ASN A 709 -7.14 -18.80 27.20
CA ASN A 709 -5.97 -19.51 27.74
C ASN A 709 -4.72 -19.41 26.84
N LEU A 710 -4.61 -18.32 26.06
CA LEU A 710 -3.40 -18.00 25.31
C LEU A 710 -2.27 -17.73 26.31
N LYS A 711 -1.11 -18.36 26.11
CA LYS A 711 0.03 -18.24 27.02
C LYS A 711 0.85 -17.00 26.71
N PHE A 712 1.36 -16.38 27.77
CA PHE A 712 2.33 -15.29 27.72
C PHE A 712 3.54 -15.68 28.55
N GLU A 713 4.73 -15.38 28.04
CA GLU A 713 6.01 -15.67 28.68
C GLU A 713 6.87 -14.41 28.74
N GLN A 714 7.75 -14.32 29.73
CA GLN A 714 8.69 -13.22 29.84
C GLN A 714 9.78 -13.37 28.76
N VAL A 715 9.96 -12.33 27.97
CA VAL A 715 11.15 -12.11 27.14
C VAL A 715 11.89 -10.89 27.65
N ASP A 716 13.22 -11.01 27.72
CA ASP A 716 14.15 -9.98 28.21
C ASP A 716 14.67 -9.10 27.04
#